data_AF-B2GHQ9-F1
#
_entry.id   AF-B2GHQ9-F1
#
_cell.length_a   1.000
_cell.length_b   1.000
_cell.length_c   1.000
_cell.angle_alpha   90.00
_cell.angle_beta   90.00
_cell.angle_gamma   90.00
#
_symmetry.space_group_name_H-M   'P 1'
#
loop_
_entity.id
_entity.type
_entity.pdbx_description
1 polymer ?
#
loop_
_entity_poly.entity_id
_entity_poly.type
_entity_poly.pdbx_seq_one_letter_code
_entity_poly.pdbx_strand_id
1 'polypeptide(L)'
;MPPERILVVALYPYPRGFVLHDTRTDSELSSEWPVVELPGTVWRFAHDPEEPVDLGGVPEGRDWILVYGLCLYCGSDDRDLTPAQRLAEASARGTGAFLDELDLMGGRHLVLRPGPDGLELYQDATGLRSVYFSSEAALIASHVHLINDLAPHEKRTPAEGCNGALSGWDRTPFLGIAALLPNHVLHPDDWSHPRFFPRTSNRYQDLTHQERLETFRSLWDRQMAELTALGSQLVMSLTGGADSRTSLALSMDHLDEVETFTYTVAQAGNSTWSKSMDLDRQLVEQLKEFVPMRHRYFIFGQQSHPEKELITQLLSKNTHGSHGKWLVSHYATAFPAGNVIHLRGNNYEIGRAYWGSETSSDTMADLQKLYLRRTKKDSNAVPLAARQADFRRGFSEWQYDTEKYGYHLFDLFYWEVRCGRWLTEILNETDIAFNTCVPLNCRAIIEISLAYSRVDRKSGFFFAELINAAHPVLNFPGKNDVRNLYEQQRDTMAAQAQAPTPSLAPEETAAGLEPHLQIVTSNGQLRYLPNTARELWVPAREFLEGTVCSRTFQAAPGPCDLLFTLDAPYMYSKATGTWSYRLLVDDKPCLEWDGPSRRRPVHVAVAGLRPEHRVSIQAVVHRDRHQGSSWEAASRATVLDAAFIRTVGTHEATEPAVVCDIPAARVS
;
A
#
# COMPACT_ATOMS: atom_id res chain seq x y z
N MET A 1 -27.44 -46.42 8.95
CA MET A 1 -27.96 -45.05 8.77
C MET A 1 -27.15 -44.40 7.67
N PRO A 2 -27.78 -43.68 6.73
CA PRO A 2 -27.04 -43.06 5.63
C PRO A 2 -26.14 -41.94 6.17
N PRO A 3 -25.02 -41.65 5.51
CA PRO A 3 -24.11 -40.58 5.90
C PRO A 3 -24.66 -39.25 5.38
N GLU A 4 -25.43 -38.53 6.19
CA GLU A 4 -25.60 -37.10 6.00
C GLU A 4 -24.24 -36.44 6.27
N ARG A 5 -23.48 -36.20 5.20
CA ARG A 5 -22.31 -35.31 5.23
C ARG A 5 -22.85 -33.91 5.50
N ILE A 6 -22.72 -33.46 6.73
CA ILE A 6 -22.87 -32.05 7.08
C ILE A 6 -21.71 -31.31 6.39
N LEU A 7 -21.99 -30.74 5.22
CA LEU A 7 -21.13 -29.81 4.50
C LEU A 7 -21.50 -28.40 4.97
N VAL A 8 -20.56 -27.73 5.64
CA VAL A 8 -20.76 -26.41 6.30
C VAL A 8 -20.08 -25.28 5.51
N VAL A 9 -19.82 -25.53 4.24
CA VAL A 9 -19.59 -24.45 3.28
C VAL A 9 -20.93 -23.73 3.13
N ALA A 10 -20.95 -22.40 3.08
CA ALA A 10 -22.17 -21.73 2.63
C ALA A 10 -22.44 -22.15 1.19
N LEU A 11 -23.32 -23.15 1.01
CA LEU A 11 -23.70 -23.70 -0.29
C LEU A 11 -24.76 -22.83 -0.99
N TYR A 12 -25.00 -21.64 -0.45
CA TYR A 12 -25.85 -20.61 -1.00
C TYR A 12 -25.01 -19.39 -1.40
N PRO A 13 -25.45 -18.62 -2.42
CA PRO A 13 -24.72 -17.43 -2.85
C PRO A 13 -24.86 -16.30 -1.82
N TYR A 14 -23.87 -15.40 -1.81
CA TYR A 14 -23.85 -14.19 -0.98
C TYR A 14 -23.88 -14.43 0.54
N PRO A 15 -23.06 -15.35 1.09
CA PRO A 15 -22.92 -15.49 2.53
C PRO A 15 -22.51 -14.17 3.19
N ARG A 16 -23.07 -13.90 4.37
CA ARG A 16 -22.94 -12.66 5.15
C ARG A 16 -23.38 -11.43 4.34
N GLY A 17 -24.30 -11.65 3.41
CA GLY A 17 -24.80 -10.65 2.51
C GLY A 17 -25.97 -9.85 3.09
N PHE A 18 -26.17 -8.65 2.56
CA PHE A 18 -27.34 -7.84 2.87
C PHE A 18 -27.85 -7.15 1.60
N VAL A 19 -29.13 -6.78 1.63
CA VAL A 19 -29.80 -5.93 0.66
C VAL A 19 -30.64 -4.91 1.41
N LEU A 20 -30.40 -3.63 1.14
CA LEU A 20 -31.29 -2.56 1.53
C LEU A 20 -32.08 -2.15 0.28
N HIS A 21 -33.41 -2.28 0.35
CA HIS A 21 -34.30 -2.02 -0.77
C HIS A 21 -35.52 -1.20 -0.32
N ASP A 22 -36.12 -0.50 -1.27
CA ASP A 22 -37.30 0.31 -1.02
C ASP A 22 -38.54 -0.59 -0.84
N THR A 23 -39.37 -0.28 0.17
CA THR A 23 -40.69 -0.88 0.42
C THR A 23 -41.61 -0.88 -0.80
N ARG A 24 -41.39 0.03 -1.75
CA ARG A 24 -42.16 0.20 -2.99
C ARG A 24 -41.67 -0.67 -4.14
N THR A 25 -40.49 -1.25 -4.03
CA THR A 25 -39.92 -2.16 -5.04
C THR A 25 -40.21 -3.60 -4.62
N ASP A 26 -40.96 -4.32 -5.46
CA ASP A 26 -41.06 -5.78 -5.40
C ASP A 26 -39.72 -6.36 -5.86
N SER A 27 -38.81 -6.59 -4.92
CA SER A 27 -37.62 -7.39 -5.17
C SER A 27 -37.96 -8.85 -4.84
N GLU A 28 -37.79 -9.76 -5.81
CA GLU A 28 -37.84 -11.20 -5.56
C GLU A 28 -36.58 -11.64 -4.79
N LEU A 29 -36.41 -11.13 -3.56
CA LEU A 29 -35.47 -11.67 -2.59
C LEU A 29 -35.92 -13.08 -2.21
N SER A 30 -34.96 -13.98 -1.95
CA SER A 30 -35.28 -15.30 -1.42
C SER A 30 -36.16 -15.14 -0.17
N SER A 31 -37.25 -15.90 -0.09
CA SER A 31 -38.15 -15.92 1.08
C SER A 31 -37.44 -16.33 2.38
N GLU A 32 -36.20 -16.82 2.28
CA GLU A 32 -35.38 -17.26 3.40
C GLU A 32 -34.57 -16.12 4.06
N TRP A 33 -34.42 -14.96 3.41
CA TRP A 33 -33.69 -13.82 3.98
C TRP A 33 -34.56 -13.07 4.99
N PRO A 34 -34.18 -12.98 6.28
CA PRO A 34 -34.91 -12.18 7.24
C PRO A 34 -34.88 -10.70 6.84
N VAL A 35 -35.99 -10.00 7.06
CA VAL A 35 -36.17 -8.60 6.73
C VAL A 35 -36.45 -7.80 8.01
N VAL A 36 -35.67 -6.75 8.21
CA VAL A 36 -35.86 -5.75 9.27
C VAL A 36 -36.47 -4.51 8.64
N GLU A 37 -37.66 -4.12 9.09
CA GLU A 37 -38.26 -2.83 8.75
C GLU A 37 -37.49 -1.72 9.47
N LEU A 38 -37.08 -0.68 8.75
CA LEU A 38 -36.34 0.44 9.32
C LEU A 38 -37.27 1.60 9.68
N PRO A 39 -37.56 1.81 10.97
CA PRO A 39 -38.61 2.73 11.41
C PRO A 39 -38.37 4.16 10.94
N GLY A 40 -39.43 4.80 10.44
CA GLY A 40 -39.37 6.17 9.93
C GLY A 40 -38.72 6.34 8.55
N THR A 41 -38.46 5.24 7.84
CA THR A 41 -37.87 5.25 6.49
C THR A 41 -38.71 4.41 5.51
N VAL A 42 -38.46 4.57 4.21
CA VAL A 42 -39.05 3.70 3.16
C VAL A 42 -38.21 2.46 2.88
N TRP A 43 -37.15 2.23 3.66
CA TRP A 43 -36.15 1.21 3.40
C TRP A 43 -36.36 -0.03 4.28
N ARG A 44 -36.08 -1.19 3.70
CA ARG A 44 -36.07 -2.49 4.36
C ARG A 44 -34.69 -3.10 4.28
N PHE A 45 -34.22 -3.67 5.38
CA PHE A 45 -32.93 -4.32 5.46
C PHE A 45 -33.11 -5.84 5.47
N ALA A 46 -32.88 -6.48 4.32
CA ALA A 46 -32.82 -7.93 4.20
C ALA A 46 -31.39 -8.42 4.39
N HIS A 47 -31.18 -9.54 5.06
CA HIS A 47 -29.84 -10.04 5.34
C HIS A 47 -29.74 -11.57 5.31
N ASP A 48 -28.51 -12.06 5.33
CA ASP A 48 -28.22 -13.48 5.51
C ASP A 48 -28.81 -14.02 6.83
N PRO A 49 -29.59 -15.12 6.82
CA PRO A 49 -30.15 -15.73 8.02
C PRO A 49 -29.11 -16.24 9.04
N GLU A 50 -27.88 -16.55 8.61
CA GLU A 50 -26.81 -17.02 9.51
C GLU A 50 -26.07 -15.87 10.22
N GLU A 51 -26.29 -14.61 9.81
CA GLU A 51 -25.66 -13.43 10.42
C GLU A 51 -26.75 -12.54 11.05
N PRO A 52 -26.89 -12.53 12.38
CA PRO A 52 -27.90 -11.71 13.04
C PRO A 52 -27.55 -10.22 12.98
N VAL A 53 -28.60 -9.40 13.11
CA VAL A 53 -28.48 -7.93 13.22
C VAL A 53 -28.43 -7.54 14.70
N ASP A 54 -27.54 -6.61 15.06
CA ASP A 54 -27.51 -5.95 16.37
C ASP A 54 -28.29 -4.63 16.29
N LEU A 55 -29.34 -4.50 17.12
CA LEU A 55 -30.22 -3.33 17.18
C LEU A 55 -30.09 -2.65 18.55
N GLY A 56 -29.79 -1.35 18.53
CA GLY A 56 -29.70 -0.51 19.72
C GLY A 56 -30.64 0.70 19.63
N GLY A 57 -31.00 1.26 20.79
CA GLY A 57 -31.89 2.42 20.89
C GLY A 57 -33.38 2.06 20.95
N VAL A 58 -34.26 3.04 20.66
CA VAL A 58 -35.72 2.90 20.70
C VAL A 58 -36.27 2.75 19.27
N PRO A 59 -36.72 1.55 18.86
CA PRO A 59 -37.15 1.29 17.49
C PRO A 59 -38.36 2.14 17.05
N GLU A 60 -39.24 2.54 17.96
CA GLU A 60 -40.47 3.26 17.60
C GLU A 60 -40.25 4.74 17.19
N GLY A 61 -39.01 5.25 17.27
CA GLY A 61 -38.63 6.64 16.95
C GLY A 61 -37.50 6.78 15.92
N ARG A 62 -36.86 7.97 15.87
CA ARG A 62 -35.63 8.21 15.08
C ARG A 62 -34.34 7.88 15.85
N ASP A 63 -34.47 7.18 16.98
CA ASP A 63 -33.38 6.91 17.92
C ASP A 63 -32.99 5.43 17.90
N TRP A 64 -32.78 4.87 16.70
CA TRP A 64 -32.32 3.49 16.53
C TRP A 64 -30.97 3.45 15.80
N ILE A 65 -30.15 2.45 16.13
CA ILE A 65 -28.93 2.09 15.41
C ILE A 65 -29.02 0.62 15.03
N LEU A 66 -28.69 0.31 13.78
CA LEU A 66 -28.56 -1.06 13.29
C LEU A 66 -27.10 -1.31 12.93
N VAL A 67 -26.50 -2.34 13.51
CA VAL A 67 -25.16 -2.83 13.17
C VAL A 67 -25.28 -4.22 12.56
N TYR A 68 -24.61 -4.44 11.43
CA TYR A 68 -24.61 -5.73 10.73
C TYR A 68 -23.20 -6.18 10.37
N GLY A 69 -22.88 -7.44 10.68
CA GLY A 69 -21.56 -8.02 10.53
C GLY A 69 -20.75 -8.08 11.84
N LEU A 70 -19.51 -8.53 11.75
CA LEU A 70 -18.58 -8.62 12.88
C LEU A 70 -18.16 -7.21 13.34
N CYS A 71 -18.80 -6.68 14.38
CA CYS A 71 -18.46 -5.39 14.96
C CYS A 71 -17.89 -5.59 16.36
N LEU A 72 -16.66 -5.12 16.60
CA LEU A 72 -15.93 -5.32 17.85
C LEU A 72 -15.63 -3.96 18.47
N TYR A 73 -15.99 -3.75 19.73
CA TYR A 73 -15.63 -2.50 20.41
C TYR A 73 -14.16 -2.53 20.83
N CYS A 74 -13.38 -1.50 20.48
CA CYS A 74 -11.96 -1.41 20.83
C CYS A 74 -11.68 -0.39 21.94
N GLY A 75 -12.65 0.43 22.36
CA GLY A 75 -12.42 1.50 23.33
C GLY A 75 -12.30 1.02 24.78
N SER A 76 -12.03 1.97 25.68
CA SER A 76 -11.74 1.68 27.10
C SER A 76 -12.98 1.50 27.98
N ASP A 77 -14.19 1.73 27.47
CA ASP A 77 -15.43 1.56 28.24
C ASP A 77 -15.76 0.08 28.43
N ASP A 78 -15.62 -0.39 29.67
CA ASP A 78 -15.72 -1.79 30.09
C ASP A 78 -17.16 -2.26 30.37
N ARG A 79 -18.15 -1.37 30.24
CA ARG A 79 -19.56 -1.74 30.36
C ARG A 79 -19.92 -2.84 29.35
N ASP A 80 -20.77 -3.78 29.74
CA ASP A 80 -21.27 -4.83 28.86
C ASP A 80 -22.41 -4.29 27.97
N LEU A 81 -22.04 -3.64 26.88
CA LEU A 81 -22.94 -3.05 25.89
C LEU A 81 -22.60 -3.57 24.49
N THR A 82 -23.63 -3.90 23.72
CA THR A 82 -23.47 -4.24 22.30
C THR A 82 -22.96 -3.04 21.49
N PRO A 83 -22.30 -3.25 20.34
CA PRO A 83 -21.89 -2.16 19.47
C PRO A 83 -23.04 -1.19 19.11
N ALA A 84 -24.23 -1.70 18.80
CA ALA A 84 -25.39 -0.85 18.49
C ALA A 84 -25.86 -0.03 19.69
N GLN A 85 -25.82 -0.58 20.91
CA GLN A 85 -26.14 0.16 22.14
C GLN A 85 -25.16 1.31 22.39
N ARG A 86 -23.85 1.06 22.24
CA ARG A 86 -22.82 2.10 22.40
C ARG A 86 -22.99 3.23 21.41
N LEU A 87 -23.19 2.87 20.14
CA LEU A 87 -23.43 3.82 19.07
C LEU A 87 -24.75 4.59 19.27
N ALA A 88 -25.79 3.96 19.82
CA ALA A 88 -27.05 4.63 20.12
C ALA A 88 -26.88 5.65 21.27
N GLU A 89 -26.19 5.28 22.36
CA GLU A 89 -25.85 6.21 23.44
C GLU A 89 -25.02 7.40 22.93
N ALA A 90 -24.06 7.15 22.02
CA ALA A 90 -23.24 8.18 21.41
C ALA A 90 -24.05 9.08 20.46
N SER A 91 -24.92 8.50 19.65
CA SER A 91 -25.82 9.21 18.74
C SER A 91 -26.75 10.17 19.47
N ALA A 92 -27.27 9.76 20.64
CA ALA A 92 -28.09 10.61 21.51
C ALA A 92 -27.34 11.86 22.03
N ARG A 93 -26.00 11.84 22.05
CA ARG A 93 -25.15 13.00 22.40
C ARG A 93 -24.81 13.87 21.18
N GLY A 94 -25.14 13.44 19.97
CA GLY A 94 -24.96 14.17 18.71
C GLY A 94 -24.03 13.46 17.71
N THR A 95 -24.06 13.91 16.45
CA THR A 95 -23.32 13.30 15.33
C THR A 95 -21.81 13.22 15.59
N GLY A 96 -21.19 14.23 16.22
CA GLY A 96 -19.77 14.18 16.55
C GLY A 96 -19.42 13.02 17.48
N ALA A 97 -20.18 12.85 18.56
CA ALA A 97 -19.99 11.75 19.51
C ALA A 97 -20.23 10.38 18.86
N PHE A 98 -21.24 10.26 17.99
CA PHE A 98 -21.45 9.04 17.20
C PHE A 98 -20.23 8.70 16.33
N LEU A 99 -19.66 9.68 15.61
CA LEU A 99 -18.51 9.43 14.74
C LEU A 99 -17.23 9.12 15.54
N ASP A 100 -17.07 9.70 16.72
CA ASP A 100 -15.96 9.37 17.61
C ASP A 100 -16.08 7.95 18.19
N GLU A 101 -17.30 7.52 18.52
CA GLU A 101 -17.57 6.14 18.95
C GLU A 101 -17.39 5.15 17.79
N LEU A 102 -17.83 5.51 16.57
CA LEU A 102 -17.64 4.72 15.35
C LEU A 102 -16.15 4.50 15.03
N ASP A 103 -15.28 5.46 15.35
CA ASP A 103 -13.84 5.31 15.14
C ASP A 103 -13.18 4.26 16.05
N LEU A 104 -13.86 3.88 17.14
CA LEU A 104 -13.46 2.83 18.07
C LEU A 104 -14.05 1.46 17.73
N MET A 105 -14.88 1.37 16.68
CA MET A 105 -15.46 0.10 16.22
C MET A 105 -14.51 -0.59 15.23
N GLY A 106 -14.11 -1.80 15.57
CA GLY A 106 -13.31 -2.71 14.75
C GLY A 106 -14.13 -3.81 14.09
N GLY A 107 -13.44 -4.70 13.37
CA GLY A 107 -14.06 -5.83 12.67
C GLY A 107 -14.57 -5.45 11.28
N ARG A 108 -15.53 -6.20 10.74
CA ARG A 108 -16.06 -6.06 9.37
C ARG A 108 -17.58 -5.94 9.41
N HIS A 109 -18.06 -4.70 9.36
CA HIS A 109 -19.44 -4.36 9.66
C HIS A 109 -19.93 -3.15 8.84
N LEU A 110 -21.24 -2.94 8.88
CA LEU A 110 -21.89 -1.69 8.47
C LEU A 110 -22.78 -1.19 9.62
N VAL A 111 -23.05 0.11 9.61
CA VAL A 111 -23.94 0.78 10.56
C VAL A 111 -24.99 1.59 9.80
N LEU A 112 -26.26 1.42 10.17
CA LEU A 112 -27.38 2.22 9.70
C LEU A 112 -27.96 3.03 10.87
N ARG A 113 -28.33 4.27 10.59
CA ARG A 113 -29.07 5.11 11.55
C ARG A 113 -29.95 6.15 10.84
N PRO A 114 -31.01 6.65 11.50
CA PRO A 114 -31.66 7.88 11.10
C PRO A 114 -30.70 9.06 11.22
N GLY A 115 -30.52 9.79 10.14
CA GLY A 115 -29.89 11.11 10.09
C GLY A 115 -30.92 12.24 10.12
N PRO A 116 -30.46 13.51 10.06
CA PRO A 116 -31.33 14.67 10.00
C PRO A 116 -32.26 14.65 8.77
N ASP A 117 -31.69 14.31 7.61
CA ASP A 117 -32.31 14.43 6.29
C ASP A 117 -32.81 13.09 5.71
N GLY A 118 -32.58 11.98 6.41
CA GLY A 118 -32.88 10.65 5.87
C GLY A 118 -32.08 9.54 6.53
N LEU A 119 -32.03 8.38 5.89
CA LEU A 119 -31.21 7.26 6.33
C LEU A 119 -29.72 7.54 6.07
N GLU A 120 -28.86 7.11 6.99
CA GLU A 120 -27.41 7.18 6.85
C GLU A 120 -26.81 5.77 6.95
N LEU A 121 -25.92 5.43 6.02
CA LEU A 121 -25.19 4.16 5.99
C LEU A 121 -23.68 4.41 6.09
N TYR A 122 -23.06 3.84 7.11
CA TYR A 122 -21.62 3.88 7.35
C TYR A 122 -21.00 2.50 7.18
N GLN A 123 -19.80 2.44 6.60
CA GLN A 123 -18.97 1.24 6.58
C GLN A 123 -17.99 1.23 7.76
N ASP A 124 -17.50 0.02 8.07
CA ASP A 124 -16.28 -0.18 8.85
C ASP A 124 -15.09 0.66 8.34
N ALA A 125 -14.03 0.72 9.14
CA ALA A 125 -12.91 1.64 8.94
C ALA A 125 -12.33 1.61 7.51
N THR A 126 -12.25 0.44 6.87
CA THR A 126 -11.59 0.24 5.57
C THR A 126 -12.52 -0.30 4.50
N GLY A 127 -13.84 -0.37 4.74
CA GLY A 127 -14.84 -0.75 3.75
C GLY A 127 -14.84 -2.25 3.43
N LEU A 128 -14.46 -3.08 4.40
CA LEU A 128 -14.34 -4.53 4.23
C LEU A 128 -15.69 -5.22 4.12
N ARG A 129 -16.73 -4.74 4.81
CA ARG A 129 -18.10 -5.07 4.46
C ARG A 129 -18.46 -4.16 3.28
N SER A 130 -18.34 -4.70 2.06
CA SER A 130 -18.63 -3.94 0.85
C SER A 130 -20.05 -3.40 0.87
N VAL A 131 -20.19 -2.23 0.28
CA VAL A 131 -21.48 -1.60 0.00
C VAL A 131 -21.43 -1.19 -1.47
N TYR A 132 -22.28 -1.84 -2.26
CA TYR A 132 -22.56 -1.49 -3.63
C TYR A 132 -23.94 -0.83 -3.70
N PHE A 133 -24.14 0.08 -4.63
CA PHE A 133 -25.42 0.77 -4.76
C PHE A 133 -25.74 1.13 -6.21
N SER A 134 -27.04 1.17 -6.51
CA SER A 134 -27.58 1.63 -7.78
C SER A 134 -28.80 2.50 -7.53
N SER A 135 -28.67 3.78 -7.88
CA SER A 135 -29.78 4.73 -7.78
C SER A 135 -30.90 4.44 -8.78
N GLU A 136 -30.56 3.90 -9.94
CA GLU A 136 -31.51 3.46 -10.97
C GLU A 136 -32.39 2.32 -10.46
N ALA A 137 -31.80 1.33 -9.78
CA ALA A 137 -32.54 0.20 -9.23
C ALA A 137 -33.16 0.48 -7.85
N ALA A 138 -32.78 1.59 -7.21
CA ALA A 138 -33.05 1.87 -5.79
C ALA A 138 -32.62 0.72 -4.86
N LEU A 139 -31.42 0.18 -5.09
CA LEU A 139 -30.86 -0.94 -4.34
C LEU A 139 -29.48 -0.63 -3.78
N ILE A 140 -29.23 -1.12 -2.56
CA ILE A 140 -27.90 -1.15 -1.94
C ILE A 140 -27.66 -2.59 -1.47
N ALA A 141 -26.49 -3.16 -1.72
CA ALA A 141 -26.20 -4.53 -1.32
C ALA A 141 -24.71 -4.76 -1.00
N SER A 142 -24.43 -5.85 -0.31
CA SER A 142 -23.04 -6.24 -0.01
C SER A 142 -22.24 -6.71 -1.22
N HIS A 143 -22.91 -7.17 -2.28
CA HIS A 143 -22.28 -7.76 -3.46
C HIS A 143 -22.78 -7.11 -4.74
N VAL A 144 -21.86 -6.79 -5.66
CA VAL A 144 -22.22 -6.20 -6.95
C VAL A 144 -23.13 -7.11 -7.78
N HIS A 145 -22.88 -8.43 -7.75
CA HIS A 145 -23.70 -9.39 -8.47
C HIS A 145 -25.07 -9.59 -7.83
N LEU A 146 -25.22 -9.32 -6.53
CA LEU A 146 -26.52 -9.38 -5.86
C LEU A 146 -27.45 -8.27 -6.36
N ILE A 147 -26.94 -7.06 -6.54
CA ILE A 147 -27.70 -5.98 -7.20
C ILE A 147 -28.07 -6.42 -8.62
N ASN A 148 -27.10 -6.92 -9.39
CA ASN A 148 -27.33 -7.32 -10.78
C ASN A 148 -28.27 -8.54 -10.94
N ASP A 149 -28.32 -9.45 -9.95
CA ASP A 149 -29.24 -10.59 -9.93
C ASP A 149 -30.68 -10.10 -9.66
N LEU A 150 -30.86 -9.05 -8.85
CA LEU A 150 -32.17 -8.46 -8.52
C LEU A 150 -32.67 -7.47 -9.57
N ALA A 151 -31.76 -6.67 -10.13
CA ALA A 151 -32.03 -5.67 -11.15
C ALA A 151 -30.87 -5.68 -12.16
N PRO A 152 -31.04 -6.31 -13.35
CA PRO A 152 -29.93 -6.48 -14.30
C PRO A 152 -29.36 -5.16 -14.83
N HIS A 153 -28.04 -5.06 -14.82
CA HIS A 153 -27.26 -3.96 -15.37
C HIS A 153 -26.37 -4.43 -16.53
N GLU A 154 -26.06 -3.54 -17.46
CA GLU A 154 -25.15 -3.83 -18.56
C GLU A 154 -23.70 -4.00 -18.05
N LYS A 155 -22.97 -5.00 -18.59
CA LYS A 155 -21.56 -5.20 -18.27
C LYS A 155 -20.68 -4.23 -19.05
N ARG A 156 -19.67 -3.66 -18.37
CA ARG A 156 -18.67 -2.79 -19.00
C ARG A 156 -17.88 -3.52 -20.08
N THR A 157 -17.77 -2.89 -21.23
CA THR A 157 -16.93 -3.30 -22.35
C THR A 157 -15.46 -2.87 -22.14
N PRO A 158 -14.50 -3.37 -22.94
CA PRO A 158 -13.13 -2.89 -22.91
C PRO A 158 -12.99 -1.37 -23.16
N ALA A 159 -13.85 -0.79 -24.01
CA ALA A 159 -13.87 0.65 -24.29
C ALA A 159 -14.32 1.49 -23.09
N GLU A 160 -15.00 0.87 -22.13
CA GLU A 160 -15.46 1.47 -20.88
C GLU A 160 -14.54 1.10 -19.70
N GLY A 161 -13.40 0.46 -19.95
CA GLY A 161 -12.43 0.08 -18.92
C GLY A 161 -12.94 -1.04 -18.03
N CYS A 162 -12.85 -2.28 -18.54
CA CYS A 162 -13.26 -3.49 -17.83
C CYS A 162 -12.11 -4.22 -17.11
N ASN A 163 -10.88 -3.68 -17.09
CA ASN A 163 -9.73 -4.32 -16.45
C ASN A 163 -9.14 -3.49 -15.29
N GLY A 164 -8.15 -2.64 -15.56
CA GLY A 164 -7.44 -1.87 -14.53
C GLY A 164 -8.30 -0.76 -13.93
N ALA A 165 -9.20 -0.16 -14.71
CA ALA A 165 -10.14 0.88 -14.29
C ALA A 165 -11.14 0.41 -13.24
N LEU A 166 -11.48 -0.89 -13.19
CA LEU A 166 -12.32 -1.45 -12.13
C LEU A 166 -11.69 -1.33 -10.73
N SER A 167 -10.39 -1.08 -10.65
CA SER A 167 -9.69 -0.84 -9.39
C SER A 167 -9.62 0.65 -9.00
N GLY A 168 -10.26 1.52 -9.77
CA GLY A 168 -10.32 2.96 -9.55
C GLY A 168 -11.67 3.39 -9.00
N TRP A 169 -11.63 4.22 -7.95
CA TRP A 169 -12.82 4.83 -7.34
C TRP A 169 -13.93 3.80 -7.04
N ASP A 170 -15.14 4.16 -7.42
CA ASP A 170 -16.42 3.48 -7.27
C ASP A 170 -16.71 2.44 -8.35
N ARG A 171 -15.84 2.29 -9.36
CA ARG A 171 -16.16 1.53 -10.56
C ARG A 171 -16.35 0.05 -10.24
N THR A 172 -17.35 -0.54 -10.89
CA THR A 172 -17.67 -1.97 -10.84
C THR A 172 -17.73 -2.55 -12.26
N PRO A 173 -17.78 -3.89 -12.42
CA PRO A 173 -17.96 -4.52 -13.74
C PRO A 173 -19.26 -4.14 -14.45
N PHE A 174 -20.23 -3.56 -13.75
CA PHE A 174 -21.54 -3.22 -14.29
C PHE A 174 -21.69 -1.70 -14.40
N LEU A 175 -22.38 -1.24 -15.45
CA LEU A 175 -22.82 0.14 -15.58
C LEU A 175 -23.97 0.39 -14.59
N GLY A 176 -24.07 1.61 -14.03
CA GLY A 176 -25.15 1.94 -13.10
C GLY A 176 -25.05 1.34 -11.69
N ILE A 177 -24.02 0.51 -11.42
CA ILE A 177 -23.68 0.07 -10.06
C ILE A 177 -22.34 0.69 -9.65
N ALA A 178 -22.37 1.45 -8.55
CA ALA A 178 -21.22 2.05 -7.91
C ALA A 178 -20.88 1.32 -6.60
N ALA A 179 -19.66 1.52 -6.12
CA ALA A 179 -19.23 1.05 -4.80
C ALA A 179 -18.95 2.23 -3.88
N LEU A 180 -19.40 2.13 -2.64
CA LEU A 180 -19.06 3.08 -1.59
C LEU A 180 -17.58 2.92 -1.22
N LEU A 181 -16.86 4.04 -1.10
CA LEU A 181 -15.54 4.08 -0.50
C LEU A 181 -15.66 4.27 1.02
N PRO A 182 -14.77 3.66 1.83
CA PRO A 182 -14.77 3.94 3.26
C PRO A 182 -14.52 5.43 3.52
N ASN A 183 -14.80 5.86 4.75
CA ASN A 183 -14.71 7.26 5.18
C ASN A 183 -15.76 8.20 4.57
N HIS A 184 -16.73 7.64 3.85
CA HIS A 184 -17.90 8.33 3.33
C HIS A 184 -19.16 7.68 3.89
N VAL A 185 -20.16 8.50 4.19
CA VAL A 185 -21.51 8.04 4.55
C VAL A 185 -22.32 7.99 3.27
N LEU A 186 -23.16 6.99 3.07
CA LEU A 186 -24.14 6.98 1.98
C LEU A 186 -25.49 7.43 2.52
N HIS A 187 -26.13 8.38 1.82
CA HIS A 187 -27.51 8.78 2.05
C HIS A 187 -28.40 8.12 0.99
N PRO A 188 -29.12 7.03 1.29
CA PRO A 188 -29.91 6.30 0.29
C PRO A 188 -31.03 7.12 -0.34
N ASP A 189 -31.52 8.15 0.35
CA ASP A 189 -32.67 8.94 -0.09
C ASP A 189 -32.35 9.87 -1.27
N ASP A 190 -31.11 10.34 -1.40
CA ASP A 190 -30.64 11.21 -2.49
C ASP A 190 -29.39 10.69 -3.21
N TRP A 191 -28.84 9.56 -2.76
CA TRP A 191 -27.62 8.91 -3.27
C TRP A 191 -26.36 9.73 -3.11
N SER A 192 -26.38 10.77 -2.28
CA SER A 192 -25.18 11.53 -1.94
C SER A 192 -24.30 10.72 -1.00
N HIS A 193 -22.98 10.94 -1.09
CA HIS A 193 -22.02 10.23 -0.26
C HIS A 193 -20.89 11.14 0.26
N PRO A 194 -21.21 12.07 1.18
CA PRO A 194 -20.23 13.00 1.72
C PRO A 194 -19.19 12.28 2.58
N ARG A 195 -17.99 12.83 2.58
CA ARG A 195 -16.88 12.41 3.43
C ARG A 195 -17.16 12.78 4.89
N PHE A 196 -17.04 11.82 5.79
CA PHE A 196 -17.08 12.04 7.24
C PHE A 196 -15.73 11.83 7.92
N PHE A 197 -14.71 11.34 7.22
CA PHE A 197 -13.34 11.22 7.73
C PHE A 197 -12.31 11.58 6.64
N PRO A 198 -11.19 12.26 6.96
CA PRO A 198 -10.82 12.81 8.27
C PRO A 198 -11.66 14.04 8.67
N ARG A 199 -11.80 14.27 9.98
CA ARG A 199 -12.56 15.40 10.56
C ARG A 199 -11.66 16.46 11.19
N THR A 200 -10.48 16.05 11.63
CA THR A 200 -9.48 16.85 12.33
C THR A 200 -8.11 16.33 11.98
N SER A 201 -7.06 17.06 12.40
CA SER A 201 -5.70 16.51 12.36
C SER A 201 -5.63 15.24 13.20
N ASN A 202 -4.65 14.37 12.88
CA ASN A 202 -4.48 13.10 13.56
C ASN A 202 -4.33 13.30 15.08
N ARG A 203 -5.28 12.75 15.85
CA ARG A 203 -5.38 12.98 17.31
C ARG A 203 -4.24 12.36 18.12
N TYR A 204 -3.46 11.46 17.50
CA TYR A 204 -2.34 10.77 18.15
C TYR A 204 -0.98 11.39 17.78
N GLN A 205 -0.98 12.48 17.00
CA GLN A 205 0.25 13.14 16.53
C GLN A 205 1.10 13.73 17.67
N ASP A 206 0.47 14.19 18.75
CA ASP A 206 1.20 14.80 19.87
C ASP A 206 1.60 13.80 20.97
N LEU A 207 1.13 12.55 20.89
CA LEU A 207 1.53 11.50 21.82
C LEU A 207 3.00 11.12 21.61
N THR A 208 3.69 10.77 22.69
CA THR A 208 5.02 10.16 22.64
C THR A 208 4.97 8.77 22.00
N HIS A 209 6.13 8.26 21.58
CA HIS A 209 6.25 6.88 21.06
C HIS A 209 5.67 5.83 22.01
N GLN A 210 5.97 5.95 23.31
CA GLN A 210 5.51 5.00 24.30
C GLN A 210 3.99 5.07 24.50
N GLU A 211 3.41 6.26 24.58
CA GLU A 211 1.95 6.44 24.71
C GLU A 211 1.22 5.90 23.48
N ARG A 212 1.77 6.06 22.27
CA ARG A 212 1.20 5.47 21.05
C ARG A 212 1.22 3.94 21.08
N LEU A 213 2.33 3.34 21.51
CA LEU A 213 2.43 1.87 21.67
C LEU A 213 1.41 1.34 22.67
N GLU A 214 1.32 1.98 23.84
CA GLU A 214 0.37 1.59 24.90
C GLU A 214 -1.08 1.74 24.45
N THR A 215 -1.41 2.86 23.79
CA THR A 215 -2.75 3.10 23.25
C THR A 215 -3.10 2.07 22.19
N PHE A 216 -2.20 1.79 21.24
CA PHE A 216 -2.44 0.79 20.20
C PHE A 216 -2.70 -0.59 20.80
N ARG A 217 -1.85 -1.01 21.76
CA ARG A 217 -1.98 -2.30 22.44
C ARG A 217 -3.29 -2.40 23.22
N SER A 218 -3.67 -1.37 23.96
CA SER A 218 -4.94 -1.34 24.69
C SER A 218 -6.15 -1.53 23.77
N LEU A 219 -6.19 -0.83 22.62
CA LEU A 219 -7.24 -1.00 21.63
C LEU A 219 -7.25 -2.41 21.02
N TRP A 220 -6.06 -2.96 20.73
CA TRP A 220 -5.90 -4.31 20.20
C TRP A 220 -6.35 -5.38 21.19
N ASP A 221 -5.88 -5.30 22.44
CA ASP A 221 -6.17 -6.26 23.50
C ASP A 221 -7.67 -6.28 23.80
N ARG A 222 -8.31 -5.10 23.85
CA ARG A 222 -9.78 -5.01 23.96
C ARG A 222 -10.48 -5.71 22.79
N GLN A 223 -10.04 -5.46 21.55
CA GLN A 223 -10.61 -6.08 20.37
C GLN A 223 -10.45 -7.62 20.39
N MET A 224 -9.28 -8.12 20.82
CA MET A 224 -9.04 -9.56 20.96
C MET A 224 -9.91 -10.18 22.03
N ALA A 225 -10.11 -9.51 23.17
CA ALA A 225 -11.00 -9.97 24.23
C ALA A 225 -12.47 -10.07 23.76
N GLU A 226 -12.95 -9.08 23.01
CA GLU A 226 -14.29 -9.14 22.40
C GLU A 226 -14.39 -10.29 21.39
N LEU A 227 -13.34 -10.50 20.58
CA LEU A 227 -13.30 -11.54 19.56
C LEU A 227 -13.31 -12.96 20.16
N THR A 228 -12.54 -13.20 21.21
CA THR A 228 -12.51 -14.51 21.89
C THR A 228 -13.81 -14.78 22.66
N ALA A 229 -14.43 -13.73 23.21
CA ALA A 229 -15.72 -13.84 23.90
C ALA A 229 -16.88 -14.34 23.00
N LEU A 230 -16.74 -14.22 21.67
CA LEU A 230 -17.73 -14.77 20.71
C LEU A 230 -17.80 -16.31 20.73
N GLY A 231 -16.82 -16.99 21.34
CA GLY A 231 -16.79 -18.46 21.39
C GLY A 231 -16.65 -19.14 20.03
N SER A 232 -16.18 -18.38 19.03
CA SER A 232 -15.98 -18.88 17.65
C SER A 232 -14.64 -19.61 17.53
N GLN A 233 -14.51 -20.54 16.58
CA GLN A 233 -13.21 -21.11 16.27
C GLN A 233 -12.34 -20.03 15.60
N LEU A 234 -11.24 -19.64 16.25
CA LEU A 234 -10.33 -18.65 15.71
C LEU A 234 -9.22 -19.31 14.90
N VAL A 235 -9.00 -18.80 13.70
CA VAL A 235 -7.90 -19.23 12.84
C VAL A 235 -7.08 -18.04 12.37
N MET A 236 -5.76 -18.17 12.28
CA MET A 236 -4.89 -17.07 11.84
C MET A 236 -3.96 -17.51 10.71
N SER A 237 -3.97 -16.77 9.59
CA SER A 237 -2.99 -17.02 8.53
C SER A 237 -1.65 -16.38 8.86
N LEU A 238 -0.58 -17.18 8.87
CA LEU A 238 0.79 -16.73 9.07
C LEU A 238 1.61 -16.77 7.78
N THR A 239 2.53 -15.83 7.67
CA THR A 239 3.57 -15.75 6.62
C THR A 239 4.92 -15.44 7.27
N GLY A 240 5.99 -15.50 6.49
CA GLY A 240 7.31 -15.04 6.93
C GLY A 240 7.46 -13.51 7.03
N GLY A 241 6.43 -12.77 6.63
CA GLY A 241 6.40 -11.31 6.61
C GLY A 241 6.25 -10.65 7.98
N ALA A 242 6.41 -9.32 8.01
CA ALA A 242 6.30 -8.52 9.22
C ALA A 242 4.87 -8.44 9.76
N ASP A 243 3.86 -8.37 8.88
CA ASP A 243 2.47 -8.06 9.26
C ASP A 243 1.83 -9.18 10.07
N SER A 244 1.86 -10.42 9.54
CA SER A 244 1.38 -11.59 10.25
C SER A 244 2.15 -11.84 11.54
N ARG A 245 3.42 -11.41 11.61
CA ARG A 245 4.23 -11.55 12.81
C ARG A 245 3.86 -10.53 13.88
N THR A 246 3.53 -9.29 13.50
CA THR A 246 2.96 -8.32 14.42
C THR A 246 1.61 -8.80 14.95
N SER A 247 0.74 -9.35 14.08
CA SER A 247 -0.52 -9.94 14.53
C SER A 247 -0.29 -11.11 15.50
N LEU A 248 0.67 -12.01 15.19
CA LEU A 248 1.04 -13.10 16.10
C LEU A 248 1.53 -12.58 17.46
N ALA A 249 2.45 -11.60 17.46
CA ALA A 249 3.02 -11.03 18.68
C ALA A 249 1.95 -10.39 19.58
N LEU A 250 0.96 -9.72 18.99
CA LEU A 250 -0.12 -9.05 19.72
C LEU A 250 -1.27 -10.00 20.09
N SER A 251 -1.31 -11.22 19.55
CA SER A 251 -2.30 -12.24 19.91
C SER A 251 -1.72 -13.33 20.81
N MET A 252 -0.50 -13.15 21.34
CA MET A 252 0.20 -14.18 22.13
C MET A 252 -0.60 -14.69 23.32
N ASP A 253 -1.28 -13.79 24.05
CA ASP A 253 -2.06 -14.15 25.24
C ASP A 253 -3.32 -14.97 24.91
N HIS A 254 -3.72 -15.02 23.64
CA HIS A 254 -4.88 -15.77 23.15
C HIS A 254 -4.47 -16.93 22.22
N LEU A 255 -3.17 -17.20 22.04
CA LEU A 255 -2.69 -18.10 20.99
C LEU A 255 -3.17 -19.55 21.17
N ASP A 256 -3.44 -19.99 22.40
CA ASP A 256 -3.99 -21.32 22.69
C ASP A 256 -5.41 -21.54 22.13
N GLU A 257 -6.13 -20.45 21.86
CA GLU A 257 -7.47 -20.43 21.27
C GLU A 257 -7.44 -20.32 19.74
N VAL A 258 -6.26 -20.07 19.15
CA VAL A 258 -6.10 -19.77 17.72
C VAL A 258 -5.36 -20.91 17.00
N GLU A 259 -6.00 -21.53 16.00
CA GLU A 259 -5.29 -22.41 15.06
C GLU A 259 -4.62 -21.59 13.95
N THR A 260 -3.30 -21.67 13.83
CA THR A 260 -2.55 -20.95 12.80
C THR A 260 -2.38 -21.79 11.53
N PHE A 261 -2.26 -21.14 10.37
CA PHE A 261 -1.97 -21.85 9.13
C PHE A 261 -1.19 -21.03 8.12
N THR A 262 -0.48 -21.71 7.21
CA THR A 262 0.32 -21.09 6.13
C THR A 262 0.12 -21.82 4.82
N TYR A 263 0.06 -21.08 3.71
CA TYR A 263 0.05 -21.69 2.38
C TYR A 263 1.47 -22.01 1.94
N THR A 264 1.67 -23.19 1.36
CA THR A 264 2.97 -23.59 0.83
C THR A 264 2.85 -24.43 -0.43
N VAL A 265 3.97 -24.84 -1.00
CA VAL A 265 4.07 -25.77 -2.12
C VAL A 265 4.65 -27.10 -1.65
N ALA A 266 4.28 -28.21 -2.29
CA ALA A 266 4.81 -29.52 -1.92
C ALA A 266 6.33 -29.61 -2.15
N GLN A 267 6.81 -28.96 -3.21
CA GLN A 267 8.21 -28.83 -3.57
C GLN A 267 8.46 -27.43 -4.12
N ALA A 268 9.60 -26.83 -3.74
CA ALA A 268 10.02 -25.54 -4.25
C ALA A 268 10.25 -25.62 -5.76
N GLY A 269 9.36 -25.01 -6.54
CA GLY A 269 9.48 -24.86 -7.98
C GLY A 269 10.37 -23.68 -8.36
N ASN A 270 10.58 -23.51 -9.67
CA ASN A 270 11.43 -22.44 -10.19
C ASN A 270 10.75 -21.06 -10.24
N SER A 271 9.43 -20.99 -10.08
CA SER A 271 8.68 -19.73 -10.17
C SER A 271 8.88 -18.87 -8.92
N THR A 272 8.87 -17.54 -9.08
CA THR A 272 8.97 -16.58 -7.97
C THR A 272 7.90 -16.83 -6.90
N TRP A 273 6.68 -17.14 -7.34
CA TRP A 273 5.56 -17.44 -6.46
C TRP A 273 5.82 -18.70 -5.61
N SER A 274 6.29 -19.78 -6.24
CA SER A 274 6.59 -21.03 -5.53
C SER A 274 7.74 -20.86 -4.53
N LYS A 275 8.76 -20.08 -4.88
CA LYS A 275 9.86 -19.73 -3.97
C LYS A 275 9.38 -18.89 -2.78
N SER A 276 8.48 -17.94 -3.01
CA SER A 276 7.89 -17.12 -1.92
C SER A 276 7.13 -17.99 -0.93
N MET A 277 6.32 -18.93 -1.42
CA MET A 277 5.55 -19.83 -0.56
C MET A 277 6.41 -20.83 0.22
N ASP A 278 7.51 -21.30 -0.37
CA ASP A 278 8.46 -22.15 0.36
C ASP A 278 9.26 -21.34 1.39
N LEU A 279 9.62 -20.10 1.07
CA LEU A 279 10.23 -19.17 2.02
C LEU A 279 9.32 -18.92 3.24
N ASP A 280 8.02 -18.71 3.03
CA ASP A 280 7.06 -18.58 4.13
C ASP A 280 7.06 -19.80 5.05
N ARG A 281 7.08 -21.02 4.48
CA ARG A 281 7.19 -22.26 5.26
C ARG A 281 8.49 -22.30 6.07
N GLN A 282 9.63 -21.99 5.47
CA GLN A 282 10.91 -21.98 6.17
C GLN A 282 10.92 -20.99 7.35
N LEU A 283 10.37 -19.80 7.16
CA LEU A 283 10.29 -18.78 8.19
C LEU A 283 9.30 -19.14 9.30
N VAL A 284 8.17 -19.75 8.96
CA VAL A 284 7.21 -20.24 9.96
C VAL A 284 7.78 -21.40 10.78
N GLU A 285 8.55 -22.30 10.18
CA GLU A 285 9.28 -23.31 10.96
C GLU A 285 10.26 -22.69 11.95
N GLN A 286 10.98 -21.62 11.58
CA GLN A 286 11.80 -20.88 12.54
C GLN A 286 10.95 -20.24 13.66
N LEU A 287 9.80 -19.65 13.32
CA LEU A 287 8.91 -19.04 14.33
C LEU A 287 8.40 -20.09 15.34
N LYS A 288 8.12 -21.31 14.89
CA LYS A 288 7.67 -22.43 15.73
C LYS A 288 8.72 -22.89 16.75
N GLU A 289 10.00 -22.59 16.54
CA GLU A 289 11.05 -22.85 17.53
C GLU A 289 10.94 -21.92 18.75
N PHE A 290 10.37 -20.72 18.57
CA PHE A 290 10.23 -19.72 19.62
C PHE A 290 8.83 -19.68 20.24
N VAL A 291 7.82 -20.04 19.47
CA VAL A 291 6.42 -19.99 19.89
C VAL A 291 5.74 -21.32 19.60
N PRO A 292 5.35 -22.09 20.64
CA PRO A 292 4.58 -23.30 20.44
C PRO A 292 3.18 -22.90 19.95
N MET A 293 2.86 -23.23 18.70
CA MET A 293 1.58 -22.88 18.08
C MET A 293 0.96 -24.11 17.40
N ARG A 294 -0.37 -24.21 17.47
CA ARG A 294 -1.12 -25.16 16.64
C ARG A 294 -1.04 -24.66 15.20
N HIS A 295 -0.34 -25.37 14.32
CA HIS A 295 -0.06 -24.90 12.97
C HIS A 295 -0.39 -25.95 11.89
N ARG A 296 -0.97 -25.49 10.78
CA ARG A 296 -1.27 -26.30 9.60
C ARG A 296 -0.71 -25.70 8.31
N TYR A 297 -0.23 -26.55 7.41
CA TYR A 297 0.11 -26.15 6.05
C TYR A 297 -0.97 -26.52 5.03
N PHE A 298 -1.33 -25.55 4.18
CA PHE A 298 -2.14 -25.77 2.99
C PHE A 298 -1.24 -25.86 1.76
N ILE A 299 -1.19 -27.04 1.15
CA ILE A 299 -0.26 -27.32 0.06
C ILE A 299 -0.96 -27.08 -1.29
N PHE A 300 -0.41 -26.17 -2.08
CA PHE A 300 -0.93 -25.89 -3.43
C PHE A 300 -0.91 -27.13 -4.32
N GLY A 301 -1.96 -27.29 -5.12
CA GLY A 301 -2.08 -28.37 -6.10
C GLY A 301 -2.64 -29.68 -5.54
N GLN A 302 -2.79 -29.82 -4.23
CA GLN A 302 -3.58 -30.90 -3.65
C GLN A 302 -5.07 -30.57 -3.85
N GLN A 303 -5.77 -31.26 -4.75
CA GLN A 303 -7.23 -31.11 -4.85
C GLN A 303 -7.90 -31.84 -3.69
N SER A 304 -8.82 -31.19 -2.98
CA SER A 304 -9.38 -31.78 -1.75
C SER A 304 -10.87 -31.58 -1.51
N HIS A 305 -11.70 -31.16 -2.48
CA HIS A 305 -13.14 -31.05 -2.21
C HIS A 305 -14.03 -31.69 -3.28
N PRO A 306 -14.96 -32.60 -2.91
CA PRO A 306 -15.91 -33.24 -3.84
C PRO A 306 -16.83 -32.27 -4.59
N GLU A 307 -17.07 -31.07 -4.05
CA GLU A 307 -18.02 -30.08 -4.59
C GLU A 307 -17.33 -28.87 -5.24
N LYS A 308 -16.13 -29.07 -5.79
CA LYS A 308 -15.32 -27.99 -6.37
C LYS A 308 -16.08 -27.18 -7.43
N GLU A 309 -16.88 -27.83 -8.26
CA GLU A 309 -17.67 -27.20 -9.32
C GLU A 309 -18.74 -26.26 -8.72
N LEU A 310 -19.48 -26.73 -7.70
CA LEU A 310 -20.48 -25.93 -7.00
C LEU A 310 -19.84 -24.72 -6.31
N ILE A 311 -18.74 -24.93 -5.57
CA ILE A 311 -17.97 -23.85 -4.93
C ILE A 311 -17.52 -22.84 -5.99
N THR A 312 -17.04 -23.30 -7.14
CA THR A 312 -16.61 -22.41 -8.24
C THR A 312 -17.77 -21.56 -8.78
N GLN A 313 -18.97 -22.13 -8.89
CA GLN A 313 -20.17 -21.39 -9.30
C GLN A 313 -20.56 -20.33 -8.27
N LEU A 314 -20.57 -20.67 -6.97
CA LEU A 314 -20.86 -19.72 -5.89
C LEU A 314 -19.84 -18.57 -5.85
N LEU A 315 -18.55 -18.89 -5.99
CA LEU A 315 -17.48 -17.90 -6.06
C LEU A 315 -17.56 -16.97 -7.27
N SER A 316 -18.28 -17.34 -8.32
CA SER A 316 -18.52 -16.45 -9.46
C SER A 316 -19.57 -15.38 -9.17
N LYS A 317 -20.44 -15.62 -8.17
CA LYS A 317 -21.42 -14.66 -7.68
C LYS A 317 -20.83 -13.75 -6.61
N ASN A 318 -20.03 -14.28 -5.68
CA ASN A 318 -19.59 -13.48 -4.52
C ASN A 318 -18.50 -12.44 -4.83
N THR A 319 -17.70 -12.62 -5.88
CA THR A 319 -16.66 -11.65 -6.22
C THR A 319 -16.55 -11.47 -7.73
N HIS A 320 -16.17 -10.27 -8.16
CA HIS A 320 -15.87 -9.98 -9.55
C HIS A 320 -14.37 -10.12 -9.92
N GLY A 321 -13.60 -10.83 -9.09
CA GLY A 321 -12.19 -11.14 -9.31
C GLY A 321 -11.85 -12.62 -9.14
N SER A 322 -10.56 -12.93 -9.20
CA SER A 322 -10.01 -14.22 -8.77
C SER A 322 -8.79 -13.95 -7.89
N HIS A 323 -8.94 -14.25 -6.60
CA HIS A 323 -8.00 -13.87 -5.55
C HIS A 323 -7.47 -15.06 -4.74
N GLY A 324 -7.54 -16.25 -5.34
CA GLY A 324 -7.15 -17.49 -4.67
C GLY A 324 -8.27 -18.50 -4.50
N LYS A 325 -9.34 -18.46 -5.32
CA LYS A 325 -10.50 -19.40 -5.34
C LYS A 325 -10.19 -20.87 -5.01
N TRP A 326 -9.02 -21.37 -5.39
CA TRP A 326 -8.57 -22.73 -5.05
C TRP A 326 -8.48 -23.00 -3.54
N LEU A 327 -8.22 -21.98 -2.73
CA LEU A 327 -8.09 -22.04 -1.27
C LEU A 327 -9.41 -22.35 -0.57
N VAL A 328 -10.53 -21.91 -1.12
CA VAL A 328 -11.85 -22.04 -0.49
C VAL A 328 -12.20 -23.51 -0.25
N SER A 329 -11.88 -24.39 -1.22
CA SER A 329 -12.02 -25.84 -1.06
C SER A 329 -11.14 -26.43 0.04
N HIS A 330 -9.95 -25.88 0.26
CA HIS A 330 -9.09 -26.32 1.35
C HIS A 330 -9.63 -25.89 2.72
N TYR A 331 -10.12 -24.65 2.83
CA TYR A 331 -10.74 -24.16 4.05
C TYR A 331 -11.97 -24.97 4.44
N ALA A 332 -12.86 -25.20 3.48
CA ALA A 332 -14.05 -26.05 3.64
C ALA A 332 -13.72 -27.43 4.22
N THR A 333 -12.60 -28.02 3.79
CA THR A 333 -12.14 -29.33 4.28
C THR A 333 -11.52 -29.24 5.68
N ALA A 334 -10.75 -28.19 5.92
CA ALA A 334 -9.95 -28.04 7.13
C ALA A 334 -10.72 -27.54 8.34
N PHE A 335 -11.75 -26.73 8.10
CA PHE A 335 -12.52 -26.02 9.11
C PHE A 335 -14.01 -26.27 8.88
N PRO A 336 -14.51 -27.48 9.24
CA PRO A 336 -15.89 -27.86 8.98
C PRO A 336 -16.89 -27.25 9.98
N ALA A 337 -16.44 -26.46 10.96
CA ALA A 337 -17.33 -25.77 11.89
C ALA A 337 -18.00 -24.57 11.19
N GLY A 338 -19.26 -24.27 11.51
CA GLY A 338 -19.99 -23.15 10.89
C GLY A 338 -19.64 -21.77 11.43
N ASN A 339 -18.98 -21.71 12.58
CA ASN A 339 -18.61 -20.47 13.24
C ASN A 339 -17.09 -20.33 13.37
N VAL A 340 -16.42 -20.08 12.23
CA VAL A 340 -14.97 -19.91 12.14
C VAL A 340 -14.65 -18.48 11.74
N ILE A 341 -13.81 -17.81 12.53
CA ILE A 341 -13.33 -16.45 12.25
C ILE A 341 -11.86 -16.50 11.87
N HIS A 342 -11.54 -16.00 10.67
CA HIS A 342 -10.19 -15.87 10.17
C HIS A 342 -9.60 -14.50 10.54
N LEU A 343 -8.60 -14.51 11.42
CA LEU A 343 -7.74 -13.37 11.72
C LEU A 343 -6.70 -13.19 10.61
N ARG A 344 -6.67 -12.01 10.00
CA ARG A 344 -5.83 -11.72 8.84
C ARG A 344 -4.96 -10.48 9.03
N GLY A 345 -3.66 -10.63 8.83
CA GLY A 345 -2.66 -9.57 8.91
C GLY A 345 -2.66 -8.64 7.69
N ASN A 346 -3.80 -8.05 7.34
CA ASN A 346 -3.93 -7.08 6.25
C ASN A 346 -4.05 -5.64 6.79
N ASN A 347 -4.07 -4.65 5.90
CA ASN A 347 -4.21 -3.21 6.18
C ASN A 347 -3.02 -2.54 6.88
N TYR A 348 -2.00 -3.30 7.33
CA TYR A 348 -0.74 -2.76 7.83
C TYR A 348 -0.06 -1.79 6.85
N GLU A 349 -0.23 -2.00 5.55
CA GLU A 349 0.29 -1.13 4.50
C GLU A 349 -0.25 0.30 4.55
N ILE A 350 -1.46 0.52 5.10
CA ILE A 350 -1.99 1.88 5.35
C ILE A 350 -1.02 2.61 6.29
N GLY A 351 -0.60 1.95 7.37
CA GLY A 351 0.37 2.47 8.33
C GLY A 351 1.81 2.54 7.81
N ARG A 352 2.19 1.85 6.72
CA ARG A 352 3.59 1.78 6.22
C ARG A 352 3.95 2.72 5.08
N ALA A 353 3.09 3.70 4.77
CA ALA A 353 3.29 4.62 3.65
C ALA A 353 3.59 3.85 2.33
N TYR A 354 2.73 2.89 1.96
CA TYR A 354 2.96 1.90 0.90
C TYR A 354 3.42 2.48 -0.45
N TRP A 355 2.83 3.60 -0.90
CA TRP A 355 3.23 4.24 -2.15
C TRP A 355 4.39 5.25 -2.02
N GLY A 356 5.01 5.30 -0.83
CA GLY A 356 6.39 5.74 -0.59
C GLY A 356 6.88 6.89 -1.46
N SER A 357 6.31 8.07 -1.30
CA SER A 357 6.76 9.27 -1.99
C SER A 357 7.93 9.96 -1.28
N GLU A 358 8.88 10.47 -2.07
CA GLU A 358 9.73 11.59 -1.65
C GLU A 358 8.83 12.74 -1.18
N THR A 359 9.32 13.60 -0.29
CA THR A 359 8.58 14.64 0.47
C THR A 359 7.69 15.59 -0.36
N SER A 360 7.65 15.47 -1.69
CA SER A 360 6.87 16.27 -2.63
C SER A 360 5.58 15.61 -3.16
N SER A 361 5.33 14.31 -3.01
CA SER A 361 4.20 13.66 -3.74
C SER A 361 2.85 13.66 -3.02
N ASP A 362 2.39 14.85 -2.63
CA ASP A 362 1.07 15.05 -2.02
C ASP A 362 0.15 15.94 -2.86
N THR A 363 0.29 15.86 -4.19
CA THR A 363 -0.47 16.70 -5.12
C THR A 363 -1.48 15.90 -5.93
N MET A 364 -2.54 16.57 -6.39
CA MET A 364 -3.48 16.00 -7.36
C MET A 364 -2.77 15.43 -8.59
N ALA A 365 -1.72 16.10 -9.08
CA ALA A 365 -0.95 15.67 -10.25
C ALA A 365 -0.21 14.35 -9.98
N ASP A 366 0.36 14.19 -8.79
CA ASP A 366 1.05 12.95 -8.43
C ASP A 366 0.08 11.80 -8.23
N LEU A 367 -1.08 12.07 -7.62
CA LEU A 367 -2.15 11.09 -7.49
C LEU A 367 -2.70 10.67 -8.86
N GLN A 368 -2.82 11.61 -9.80
CA GLN A 368 -3.21 11.30 -11.18
C GLN A 368 -2.19 10.39 -11.86
N LYS A 369 -0.88 10.63 -11.69
CA LYS A 369 0.16 9.74 -12.25
C LYS A 369 0.01 8.32 -11.69
N LEU A 370 -0.20 8.19 -10.38
CA LEU A 370 -0.45 6.90 -9.74
C LEU A 370 -1.71 6.22 -10.31
N TYR A 371 -2.81 6.97 -10.44
CA TYR A 371 -4.06 6.47 -11.01
C TYR A 371 -3.86 5.93 -12.43
N LEU A 372 -3.25 6.72 -13.31
CA LEU A 372 -3.00 6.35 -14.70
C LEU A 372 -2.06 5.13 -14.84
N ARG A 373 -1.13 4.97 -13.90
CA ARG A 373 -0.28 3.77 -13.82
C ARG A 373 -1.10 2.53 -13.46
N ARG A 374 -2.04 2.65 -12.52
CA ARG A 374 -2.91 1.54 -12.09
C ARG A 374 -3.93 1.15 -13.17
N THR A 375 -4.47 2.12 -13.89
CA THR A 375 -5.42 1.90 -15.00
C THR A 375 -4.74 1.66 -16.35
N LYS A 376 -3.42 1.36 -16.37
CA LYS A 376 -2.65 1.15 -17.59
C LYS A 376 -3.15 -0.05 -18.40
N LYS A 377 -3.72 -1.08 -17.76
CA LYS A 377 -4.25 -2.27 -18.47
C LYS A 377 -5.33 -1.92 -19.49
N ASP A 378 -6.07 -0.82 -19.30
CA ASP A 378 -7.10 -0.38 -20.24
C ASP A 378 -6.57 0.61 -21.29
N SER A 379 -5.28 0.96 -21.28
CA SER A 379 -4.74 2.02 -22.16
C SER A 379 -4.85 1.73 -23.66
N ASN A 380 -5.03 0.47 -24.05
CA ASN A 380 -5.25 0.09 -25.44
C ASN A 380 -6.70 0.35 -25.91
N ALA A 381 -7.66 0.29 -25.00
CA ALA A 381 -9.10 0.41 -25.32
C ALA A 381 -9.72 1.73 -24.83
N VAL A 382 -9.13 2.35 -23.80
CA VAL A 382 -9.60 3.59 -23.18
C VAL A 382 -8.55 4.69 -23.40
N PRO A 383 -8.88 5.74 -24.19
CA PRO A 383 -7.97 6.85 -24.45
C PRO A 383 -7.44 7.50 -23.17
N LEU A 384 -6.21 8.04 -23.23
CA LEU A 384 -5.60 8.73 -22.08
C LEU A 384 -6.50 9.85 -21.54
N ALA A 385 -7.11 10.65 -22.42
CA ALA A 385 -8.00 11.75 -22.04
C ALA A 385 -9.23 11.25 -21.24
N ALA A 386 -9.80 10.11 -21.63
CA ALA A 386 -10.93 9.50 -20.91
C ALA A 386 -10.51 9.00 -19.53
N ARG A 387 -9.33 8.36 -19.40
CA ARG A 387 -8.78 7.94 -18.10
C ARG A 387 -8.43 9.13 -17.20
N GLN A 388 -7.98 10.25 -17.77
CA GLN A 388 -7.75 11.50 -17.04
C GLN A 388 -9.06 12.15 -16.59
N ALA A 389 -10.10 12.12 -17.42
CA ALA A 389 -11.43 12.61 -17.06
C ALA A 389 -12.05 11.78 -15.93
N ASP A 390 -11.94 10.46 -16.02
CA ASP A 390 -12.38 9.53 -14.97
C ASP A 390 -11.64 9.74 -13.64
N PHE A 391 -10.33 10.02 -13.68
CA PHE A 391 -9.59 10.48 -12.50
C PHE A 391 -10.19 11.77 -11.91
N ARG A 392 -10.40 12.81 -12.73
CA ARG A 392 -10.91 14.10 -12.23
C ARG A 392 -12.32 13.98 -11.66
N ARG A 393 -13.18 13.17 -12.29
CA ARG A 393 -14.51 12.83 -11.79
C ARG A 393 -14.40 12.27 -10.38
N GLY A 394 -13.68 11.15 -10.21
CA GLY A 394 -13.56 10.50 -8.91
C GLY A 394 -12.84 11.35 -7.86
N PHE A 395 -11.86 12.16 -8.25
CA PHE A 395 -11.17 13.08 -7.35
C PHE A 395 -12.12 14.10 -6.72
N SER A 396 -13.07 14.65 -7.50
CA SER A 396 -14.07 15.60 -6.99
C SER A 396 -15.25 14.90 -6.31
N GLU A 397 -15.77 13.83 -6.92
CA GLU A 397 -16.91 13.03 -6.41
C GLU A 397 -16.63 12.42 -5.03
N TRP A 398 -15.40 11.94 -4.79
CA TRP A 398 -14.94 11.40 -3.51
C TRP A 398 -14.20 12.43 -2.65
N GLN A 399 -14.40 13.71 -2.98
CA GLN A 399 -13.98 14.88 -2.18
C GLN A 399 -12.48 14.84 -1.80
N TYR A 400 -11.60 14.44 -2.73
CA TYR A 400 -10.14 14.52 -2.53
C TYR A 400 -9.61 15.96 -2.64
N ASP A 401 -10.43 16.88 -3.16
CA ASP A 401 -10.18 18.32 -3.29
C ASP A 401 -10.54 19.15 -2.04
N THR A 402 -11.18 18.54 -1.03
CA THR A 402 -11.50 19.22 0.24
C THR A 402 -10.33 19.19 1.24
N GLU A 403 -10.48 19.81 2.42
CA GLU A 403 -9.49 19.71 3.50
C GLU A 403 -9.24 18.25 3.88
N LYS A 404 -7.97 17.93 4.20
CA LYS A 404 -7.53 16.58 4.60
C LYS A 404 -6.82 16.59 5.95
N TYR A 405 -6.75 17.72 6.63
CA TYR A 405 -6.24 17.86 7.99
C TYR A 405 -4.83 17.25 8.16
N GLY A 406 -3.98 17.43 7.15
CA GLY A 406 -2.62 16.88 7.13
C GLY A 406 -2.52 15.38 6.77
N TYR A 407 -3.63 14.69 6.51
CA TYR A 407 -3.60 13.35 5.92
C TYR A 407 -3.21 13.42 4.45
N HIS A 408 -2.23 12.61 4.08
CA HIS A 408 -1.64 12.62 2.74
C HIS A 408 -2.49 11.86 1.73
N LEU A 409 -2.61 12.38 0.51
CA LEU A 409 -3.49 11.87 -0.53
C LEU A 409 -3.20 10.41 -0.90
N PHE A 410 -1.92 10.01 -0.93
CA PHE A 410 -1.57 8.61 -1.22
C PHE A 410 -1.96 7.65 -0.10
N ASP A 411 -1.93 8.09 1.16
CA ASP A 411 -2.33 7.26 2.29
C ASP A 411 -3.85 7.04 2.25
N LEU A 412 -4.62 8.11 2.02
CA LEU A 412 -6.08 8.04 1.85
C LEU A 412 -6.48 7.24 0.61
N PHE A 413 -5.83 7.47 -0.54
CA PHE A 413 -6.12 6.70 -1.75
C PHE A 413 -5.76 5.21 -1.58
N TYR A 414 -4.75 4.89 -0.76
CA TYR A 414 -4.40 3.51 -0.46
C TYR A 414 -5.48 2.88 0.40
N TRP A 415 -5.85 3.56 1.49
CA TRP A 415 -6.92 3.16 2.39
C TRP A 415 -8.24 2.96 1.64
N GLU A 416 -8.71 3.98 0.93
CA GLU A 416 -10.08 4.01 0.38
C GLU A 416 -10.22 3.21 -0.90
N VAL A 417 -9.26 3.32 -1.82
CA VAL A 417 -9.37 2.72 -3.16
C VAL A 417 -8.61 1.41 -3.25
N ARG A 418 -7.44 1.29 -2.62
CA ARG A 418 -6.66 0.03 -2.71
C ARG A 418 -7.11 -1.00 -1.68
N CYS A 419 -7.32 -0.63 -0.42
CA CYS A 419 -7.84 -1.56 0.60
C CYS A 419 -9.35 -1.73 0.42
N GLY A 420 -10.14 -0.65 0.48
CA GLY A 420 -11.61 -0.73 0.47
C GLY A 420 -12.29 -1.23 -0.81
N ARG A 421 -11.53 -1.46 -1.89
CA ARG A 421 -12.06 -2.11 -3.11
C ARG A 421 -11.47 -3.50 -3.30
N TRP A 422 -10.14 -3.62 -3.37
CA TRP A 422 -9.52 -4.92 -3.68
C TRP A 422 -9.56 -5.90 -2.52
N LEU A 423 -9.26 -5.46 -1.29
CA LEU A 423 -9.20 -6.41 -0.16
C LEU A 423 -10.59 -6.96 0.11
N THR A 424 -11.60 -6.11 0.05
CA THR A 424 -13.01 -6.46 0.17
C THR A 424 -13.42 -7.57 -0.79
N GLU A 425 -13.00 -7.52 -2.06
CA GLU A 425 -13.29 -8.60 -3.03
C GLU A 425 -12.58 -9.93 -2.68
N ILE A 426 -11.41 -9.88 -2.05
CA ILE A 426 -10.78 -11.10 -1.50
C ILE A 426 -11.63 -11.67 -0.37
N LEU A 427 -12.16 -10.81 0.50
CA LEU A 427 -12.95 -11.27 1.65
C LEU A 427 -14.30 -11.84 1.21
N ASN A 428 -14.98 -11.20 0.27
CA ASN A 428 -16.20 -11.73 -0.34
C ASN A 428 -15.95 -13.11 -1.00
N GLU A 429 -14.77 -13.33 -1.59
CA GLU A 429 -14.36 -14.64 -2.11
C GLU A 429 -14.24 -15.69 -0.99
N THR A 430 -13.74 -15.32 0.18
CA THR A 430 -13.53 -16.24 1.31
C THR A 430 -14.70 -16.35 2.29
N ASP A 431 -15.73 -15.52 2.16
CA ASP A 431 -16.93 -15.53 3.03
C ASP A 431 -17.72 -16.83 3.00
N ILE A 432 -17.50 -17.63 1.95
CA ILE A 432 -18.01 -19.00 1.85
C ILE A 432 -17.45 -19.92 2.96
N ALA A 433 -16.25 -19.63 3.44
CA ALA A 433 -15.52 -20.48 4.39
C ALA A 433 -15.35 -19.86 5.78
N PHE A 434 -15.25 -18.53 5.88
CA PHE A 434 -14.98 -17.85 7.15
C PHE A 434 -15.75 -16.53 7.29
N ASN A 435 -16.06 -16.14 8.51
CA ASN A 435 -16.10 -14.71 8.82
C ASN A 435 -14.65 -14.19 8.93
N THR A 436 -14.38 -12.93 8.61
CA THR A 436 -13.00 -12.40 8.64
C THR A 436 -12.87 -11.24 9.60
N CYS A 437 -11.90 -11.32 10.49
CA CYS A 437 -11.43 -10.20 11.29
C CYS A 437 -10.09 -9.70 10.73
N VAL A 438 -10.04 -8.44 10.30
CA VAL A 438 -8.78 -7.74 10.03
C VAL A 438 -8.57 -6.79 11.19
N PRO A 439 -7.65 -7.07 12.14
CA PRO A 439 -7.59 -6.30 13.39
C PRO A 439 -7.33 -4.79 13.19
N LEU A 440 -6.56 -4.47 12.16
CA LEU A 440 -6.27 -3.09 11.73
C LEU A 440 -7.50 -2.36 11.22
N ASN A 441 -8.66 -3.01 11.04
CA ASN A 441 -9.89 -2.39 10.55
C ASN A 441 -10.64 -1.61 11.64
N CYS A 442 -9.94 -0.73 12.33
CA CYS A 442 -10.45 0.21 13.34
C CYS A 442 -9.78 1.57 13.09
N ARG A 443 -10.57 2.65 12.95
CA ARG A 443 -10.02 3.96 12.56
C ARG A 443 -9.01 4.46 13.58
N ALA A 444 -9.29 4.33 14.87
CA ALA A 444 -8.36 4.70 15.94
C ALA A 444 -7.01 3.98 15.82
N ILE A 445 -7.01 2.66 15.58
CA ILE A 445 -5.80 1.86 15.39
C ILE A 445 -5.02 2.32 14.13
N ILE A 446 -5.72 2.60 13.03
CA ILE A 446 -5.11 3.12 11.80
C ILE A 446 -4.49 4.50 12.04
N GLU A 447 -5.22 5.43 12.66
CA GLU A 447 -4.75 6.78 12.96
C GLU A 447 -3.46 6.76 13.79
N ILE A 448 -3.34 5.89 14.81
CA ILE A 448 -2.09 5.74 15.58
C ILE A 448 -0.91 5.36 14.67
N SER A 449 -1.11 4.41 13.76
CA SER A 449 -0.06 4.01 12.81
C SER A 449 0.31 5.14 11.82
N LEU A 450 -0.66 5.99 11.47
CA LEU A 450 -0.46 7.15 10.59
C LEU A 450 0.19 8.34 11.31
N ALA A 451 0.21 8.36 12.64
CA ALA A 451 0.79 9.45 13.44
C ALA A 451 2.33 9.47 13.43
N TYR A 452 2.96 8.36 13.01
CA TYR A 452 4.41 8.28 12.88
C TYR A 452 4.94 9.03 11.65
N SER A 453 6.21 9.43 11.72
CA SER A 453 6.89 10.05 10.58
C SER A 453 6.88 9.10 9.37
N ARG A 454 6.92 9.65 8.15
CA ARG A 454 6.99 8.81 6.93
C ARG A 454 8.19 7.87 6.92
N VAL A 455 9.32 8.30 7.50
CA VAL A 455 10.55 7.52 7.59
C VAL A 455 10.31 6.27 8.44
N ASP A 456 9.72 6.45 9.62
CA ASP A 456 9.42 5.36 10.55
C ASP A 456 8.34 4.42 10.01
N ARG A 457 7.31 4.99 9.36
CA ARG A 457 6.27 4.22 8.68
C ARG A 457 6.86 3.33 7.58
N LYS A 458 7.73 3.89 6.73
CA LYS A 458 8.35 3.16 5.61
C LYS A 458 9.34 2.09 6.08
N SER A 459 10.08 2.33 7.17
CA SER A 459 10.98 1.33 7.75
C SER A 459 10.22 0.21 8.47
N GLY A 460 8.93 0.40 8.75
CA GLY A 460 8.14 -0.51 9.58
C GLY A 460 8.53 -0.44 11.06
N PHE A 461 9.18 0.65 11.49
CA PHE A 461 9.66 0.86 12.86
C PHE A 461 8.57 0.60 13.89
N PHE A 462 7.41 1.25 13.75
CA PHE A 462 6.30 1.10 14.69
C PHE A 462 5.85 -0.35 14.88
N PHE A 463 5.74 -1.13 13.79
CA PHE A 463 5.32 -2.53 13.87
C PHE A 463 6.41 -3.44 14.44
N ALA A 464 7.68 -3.11 14.23
CA ALA A 464 8.79 -3.79 14.90
C ALA A 464 8.81 -3.49 16.41
N GLU A 465 8.49 -2.27 16.80
CA GLU A 465 8.37 -1.83 18.20
C GLU A 465 7.18 -2.49 18.90
N LEU A 466 6.04 -2.66 18.22
CA LEU A 466 4.91 -3.44 18.73
C LEU A 466 5.32 -4.90 19.01
N ILE A 467 6.06 -5.53 18.08
CA ILE A 467 6.62 -6.88 18.31
C ILE A 467 7.58 -6.86 19.50
N ASN A 468 8.46 -5.85 19.59
CA ASN A 468 9.44 -5.75 20.66
C ASN A 468 8.79 -5.58 22.04
N ALA A 469 7.72 -4.79 22.11
CA ALA A 469 6.98 -4.52 23.34
C ALA A 469 6.08 -5.70 23.78
N ALA A 470 5.59 -6.51 22.83
CA ALA A 470 4.71 -7.65 23.11
C ALA A 470 5.49 -8.95 23.28
N HIS A 471 6.33 -9.33 22.31
CA HIS A 471 7.06 -10.59 22.31
C HIS A 471 8.40 -10.48 21.54
N PRO A 472 9.44 -9.88 22.15
CA PRO A 472 10.65 -9.41 21.45
C PRO A 472 11.40 -10.47 20.64
N VAL A 473 11.40 -11.73 21.07
CA VAL A 473 12.08 -12.82 20.37
C VAL A 473 11.56 -13.02 18.93
N LEU A 474 10.33 -12.59 18.62
CA LEU A 474 9.80 -12.65 17.26
C LEU A 474 10.48 -11.68 16.29
N ASN A 475 11.23 -10.68 16.77
CA ASN A 475 12.11 -9.88 15.91
C ASN A 475 13.42 -10.60 15.54
N PHE A 476 13.75 -11.73 16.18
CA PHE A 476 15.01 -12.44 15.94
C PHE A 476 15.04 -13.21 14.60
N PRO A 477 14.01 -14.00 14.21
CA PRO A 477 13.96 -14.58 12.87
C PRO A 477 13.93 -13.51 11.78
N GLY A 478 14.56 -13.76 10.63
CA GLY A 478 14.58 -12.80 9.54
C GLY A 478 13.18 -12.52 8.97
N LYS A 479 12.99 -11.35 8.36
CA LYS A 479 11.72 -10.91 7.76
C LYS A 479 11.84 -11.03 6.25
N ASN A 480 11.16 -11.99 5.64
CA ASN A 480 11.36 -12.37 4.22
C ASN A 480 12.83 -12.70 3.88
N ASP A 481 13.61 -13.12 4.88
CA ASP A 481 15.01 -13.52 4.79
C ASP A 481 15.22 -14.67 5.77
N VAL A 482 15.75 -15.80 5.31
CA VAL A 482 15.96 -16.99 6.15
C VAL A 482 17.03 -16.79 7.21
N ARG A 483 17.87 -15.77 7.07
CA ARG A 483 18.92 -15.43 8.04
C ARG A 483 18.32 -14.72 9.24
N ASN A 484 18.67 -15.12 10.44
CA ASN A 484 18.24 -14.43 11.66
C ASN A 484 18.96 -13.07 11.82
N LEU A 485 18.51 -12.28 12.81
CA LEU A 485 19.04 -10.94 13.09
C LEU A 485 20.56 -10.94 13.32
N TYR A 486 21.10 -11.94 14.02
CA TYR A 486 22.54 -12.06 14.25
C TYR A 486 23.29 -12.30 12.95
N GLU A 487 22.82 -13.22 12.11
CA GLU A 487 23.44 -13.52 10.82
C GLU A 487 23.41 -12.32 9.88
N GLN A 488 22.28 -11.60 9.81
CA GLN A 488 22.17 -10.37 9.04
C GLN A 488 23.15 -9.29 9.53
N GLN A 489 23.26 -9.11 10.85
CA GLN A 489 24.19 -8.14 11.44
C GLN A 489 25.63 -8.54 11.20
N ARG A 490 25.99 -9.81 11.39
CA ARG A 490 27.32 -10.37 11.11
C ARG A 490 27.70 -10.14 9.65
N ASP A 491 26.80 -10.48 8.72
CA ASP A 491 27.04 -10.32 7.28
C ASP A 491 27.18 -8.84 6.90
N THR A 492 26.38 -7.96 7.52
CA THR A 492 26.48 -6.50 7.33
C THR A 492 27.81 -5.96 7.84
N MET A 493 28.22 -6.34 9.05
CA MET A 493 29.51 -5.95 9.63
C MET A 493 30.68 -6.50 8.81
N ALA A 494 30.60 -7.73 8.31
CA ALA A 494 31.60 -8.31 7.43
C ALA A 494 31.69 -7.55 6.10
N ALA A 495 30.55 -7.18 5.51
CA ALA A 495 30.51 -6.36 4.30
C ALA A 495 31.06 -4.95 4.53
N GLN A 496 30.78 -4.34 5.69
CA GLN A 496 31.34 -3.05 6.10
C GLN A 496 32.85 -3.12 6.39
N ALA A 497 33.33 -4.23 6.96
CA ALA A 497 34.76 -4.46 7.21
C ALA A 497 35.53 -4.77 5.91
N GLN A 498 34.85 -5.27 4.88
CA GLN A 498 35.40 -5.47 3.53
C GLN A 498 35.22 -4.24 2.64
N ALA A 499 34.32 -3.33 2.98
CA ALA A 499 34.29 -1.99 2.42
C ALA A 499 35.54 -1.24 2.90
N PRO A 500 36.18 -0.42 2.05
CA PRO A 500 37.33 0.37 2.48
C PRO A 500 36.94 1.18 3.73
N THR A 501 37.70 0.98 4.80
CA THR A 501 37.53 1.68 6.07
C THR A 501 37.45 3.19 5.82
N PRO A 502 36.41 3.91 6.28
CA PRO A 502 36.50 5.36 6.36
C PRO A 502 37.51 5.65 7.48
N SER A 503 38.77 5.88 7.10
CA SER A 503 39.79 6.33 8.04
C SER A 503 39.34 7.66 8.64
N LEU A 504 39.45 7.81 9.97
CA LEU A 504 39.42 9.06 10.75
C LEU A 504 39.05 10.29 9.92
N ALA A 505 37.79 10.73 10.03
CA ALA A 505 37.20 11.86 9.28
C ALA A 505 38.25 12.90 8.86
N PRO A 506 38.77 12.80 7.62
CA PRO A 506 39.58 13.86 7.05
C PRO A 506 38.75 15.16 7.03
N GLU A 507 39.40 16.31 7.16
CA GLU A 507 38.69 17.60 7.01
C GLU A 507 38.01 17.64 5.63
N GLU A 508 36.68 17.49 5.63
CA GLU A 508 35.84 17.55 4.44
C GLU A 508 35.47 19.00 4.14
N THR A 509 35.80 19.48 2.94
CA THR A 509 35.37 20.79 2.46
C THR A 509 34.48 20.59 1.25
N ALA A 510 33.27 21.15 1.24
CA ALA A 510 32.38 21.05 0.09
C ALA A 510 33.05 21.57 -1.19
N ALA A 511 33.03 20.76 -2.25
CA ALA A 511 33.60 21.14 -3.55
C ALA A 511 32.54 21.87 -4.39
N GLY A 512 32.79 23.14 -4.67
CA GLY A 512 31.95 23.96 -5.54
C GLY A 512 32.22 23.69 -7.03
N LEU A 513 31.24 24.04 -7.87
CA LEU A 513 31.41 24.13 -9.32
C LEU A 513 31.47 25.59 -9.74
N GLU A 514 32.21 25.88 -10.80
CA GLU A 514 32.20 27.20 -11.43
C GLU A 514 30.76 27.61 -11.83
N PRO A 515 30.40 28.90 -11.72
CA PRO A 515 29.01 29.39 -11.83
C PRO A 515 28.54 29.51 -13.30
N HIS A 516 29.07 28.66 -14.18
CA HIS A 516 28.73 28.62 -15.58
C HIS A 516 28.78 27.20 -16.14
N LEU A 517 27.96 26.95 -17.15
CA LEU A 517 28.07 25.83 -18.07
C LEU A 517 28.85 26.31 -19.30
N GLN A 518 30.00 25.72 -19.55
CA GLN A 518 30.76 25.98 -20.77
C GLN A 518 30.25 25.07 -21.88
N ILE A 519 30.10 25.60 -23.09
CA ILE A 519 29.60 24.87 -24.26
C ILE A 519 30.55 25.13 -25.42
N VAL A 520 31.13 24.07 -25.95
CA VAL A 520 31.79 24.08 -27.26
C VAL A 520 30.81 23.46 -28.23
N THR A 521 30.22 24.27 -29.11
CA THR A 521 29.24 23.82 -30.10
C THR A 521 29.91 23.00 -31.19
N SER A 522 29.15 22.25 -31.99
CA SER A 522 29.68 21.40 -33.07
C SER A 522 30.50 22.13 -34.13
N ASN A 523 30.32 23.45 -34.30
CA ASN A 523 31.13 24.31 -35.16
C ASN A 523 32.39 24.89 -34.47
N GLY A 524 32.70 24.47 -33.24
CA GLY A 524 33.86 24.89 -32.46
C GLY A 524 33.69 26.23 -31.73
N GLN A 525 32.50 26.83 -31.70
CA GLN A 525 32.28 28.09 -30.97
C GLN A 525 32.17 27.84 -29.47
N LEU A 526 32.93 28.60 -28.70
CA LEU A 526 32.92 28.59 -27.24
C LEU A 526 31.86 29.55 -26.70
N ARG A 527 30.98 29.05 -25.83
CA ARG A 527 29.93 29.83 -25.16
C ARG A 527 29.89 29.50 -23.67
N TYR A 528 29.44 30.46 -22.87
CA TYR A 528 29.23 30.30 -21.44
C TYR A 528 27.78 30.65 -21.09
N LEU A 529 27.10 29.76 -20.37
CA LEU A 529 25.77 30.00 -19.83
C LEU A 529 25.85 30.10 -18.30
N PRO A 530 25.25 31.11 -17.66
CA PRO A 530 25.17 31.16 -16.20
C PRO A 530 24.51 29.90 -15.64
N ASN A 531 25.13 29.28 -14.65
CA ASN A 531 24.62 28.07 -14.02
C ASN A 531 25.17 27.95 -12.59
N THR A 532 24.37 28.35 -11.61
CA THR A 532 24.67 28.22 -10.18
C THR A 532 24.18 26.90 -9.59
N ALA A 533 23.39 26.12 -10.34
CA ALA A 533 22.98 24.79 -9.94
C ALA A 533 24.12 23.79 -10.09
N ARG A 534 23.98 22.60 -9.50
CA ARG A 534 24.96 21.50 -9.62
C ARG A 534 24.70 20.60 -10.83
N GLU A 535 24.15 21.16 -11.90
CA GLU A 535 23.69 20.41 -13.07
C GLU A 535 24.64 20.53 -14.28
N LEU A 536 24.77 19.45 -15.03
CA LEU A 536 25.39 19.36 -16.35
C LEU A 536 24.33 18.86 -17.33
N TRP A 537 24.16 19.52 -18.47
CA TRP A 537 23.24 19.08 -19.52
C TRP A 537 23.69 19.62 -20.88
N VAL A 538 23.12 19.07 -21.95
CA VAL A 538 23.29 19.59 -23.31
C VAL A 538 22.02 20.36 -23.71
N PRO A 539 22.09 21.67 -23.98
CA PRO A 539 20.90 22.42 -24.38
C PRO A 539 20.26 21.86 -25.65
N ALA A 540 18.93 21.87 -25.72
CA ALA A 540 18.18 21.22 -26.80
C ALA A 540 18.59 21.68 -28.21
N ARG A 541 18.94 22.97 -28.37
CA ARG A 541 19.36 23.54 -29.66
C ARG A 541 20.79 23.16 -30.05
N GLU A 542 21.59 22.75 -29.07
CA GLU A 542 23.01 22.44 -29.22
C GLU A 542 23.27 20.92 -29.18
N PHE A 543 22.21 20.08 -29.20
CA PHE A 543 22.31 18.62 -29.20
C PHE A 543 22.71 18.08 -30.58
N LEU A 544 23.90 18.49 -31.00
CA LEU A 544 24.59 18.22 -32.25
C LEU A 544 25.79 17.33 -31.96
N GLU A 545 26.07 16.37 -32.83
CA GLU A 545 27.30 15.60 -32.83
C GLU A 545 28.51 16.55 -32.79
N GLY A 546 29.42 16.28 -31.85
CA GLY A 546 30.59 17.13 -31.60
C GLY A 546 30.39 18.25 -30.59
N THR A 547 29.15 18.53 -30.14
CA THR A 547 28.94 19.46 -29.02
C THR A 547 29.48 18.88 -27.71
N VAL A 548 30.19 19.70 -26.96
CA VAL A 548 30.70 19.40 -25.61
C VAL A 548 30.19 20.44 -24.64
N CYS A 549 29.46 20.01 -23.62
CA CYS A 549 29.06 20.85 -22.49
C CYS A 549 29.86 20.46 -21.25
N SER A 550 30.39 21.42 -20.49
CA SER A 550 31.30 21.13 -19.38
C SER A 550 31.02 21.95 -18.11
N ARG A 551 31.21 21.30 -16.95
CA ARG A 551 31.26 21.92 -15.62
C ARG A 551 32.65 21.69 -15.03
N THR A 552 33.27 22.75 -14.52
CA THR A 552 34.59 22.69 -13.88
C THR A 552 34.40 22.82 -12.37
N PHE A 553 35.10 22.02 -11.58
CA PHE A 553 35.17 22.20 -10.13
C PHE A 553 36.03 23.42 -9.80
N GLN A 554 35.70 24.10 -8.69
CA GLN A 554 36.57 25.13 -8.15
C GLN A 554 37.92 24.53 -7.74
N ALA A 555 38.96 25.36 -7.68
CA ALA A 555 40.30 24.90 -7.31
C ALA A 555 40.30 24.24 -5.92
N ALA A 556 41.07 23.15 -5.81
CA ALA A 556 41.27 22.46 -4.54
C ALA A 556 41.90 23.43 -3.50
N PRO A 557 41.44 23.42 -2.23
CA PRO A 557 41.97 24.31 -1.20
C PRO A 557 43.40 23.95 -0.75
N GLY A 558 43.90 22.77 -1.11
CA GLY A 558 45.21 22.23 -0.79
C GLY A 558 45.35 20.81 -1.39
N PRO A 559 46.42 20.07 -1.06
CA PRO A 559 46.52 18.65 -1.41
C PRO A 559 45.36 17.83 -0.84
N CYS A 560 44.57 17.21 -1.70
CA CYS A 560 43.35 16.51 -1.31
C CYS A 560 42.94 15.46 -2.36
N ASP A 561 41.90 14.70 -2.02
CA ASP A 561 41.14 13.90 -2.97
C ASP A 561 39.79 14.59 -3.23
N LEU A 562 39.24 14.48 -4.44
CA LEU A 562 37.88 14.93 -4.75
C LEU A 562 36.98 13.71 -4.88
N LEU A 563 35.94 13.64 -4.04
CA LEU A 563 34.85 12.69 -4.18
C LEU A 563 33.60 13.42 -4.68
N PHE A 564 32.86 12.80 -5.59
CA PHE A 564 31.52 13.26 -5.95
C PHE A 564 30.70 12.13 -6.57
N THR A 565 29.38 12.32 -6.61
CA THR A 565 28.44 11.43 -7.27
C THR A 565 27.83 12.15 -8.46
N LEU A 566 27.84 11.53 -9.65
CA LEU A 566 27.07 12.01 -10.79
C LEU A 566 25.78 11.20 -10.92
N ASP A 567 24.64 11.84 -10.63
CA ASP A 567 23.32 11.23 -10.80
C ASP A 567 22.70 11.63 -12.14
N ALA A 568 22.51 10.64 -13.02
CA ALA A 568 21.87 10.79 -14.32
C ALA A 568 20.66 9.83 -14.39
N PRO A 569 19.42 10.32 -14.17
CA PRO A 569 18.25 9.45 -14.00
C PRO A 569 17.71 8.85 -15.29
N TYR A 570 18.23 9.24 -16.46
CA TYR A 570 17.76 8.78 -17.76
C TYR A 570 18.43 7.48 -18.20
N MET A 571 17.64 6.46 -18.54
CA MET A 571 18.13 5.23 -19.17
C MET A 571 17.17 4.76 -20.25
N TYR A 572 17.74 4.53 -21.44
CA TYR A 572 17.02 3.95 -22.57
C TYR A 572 18.02 3.25 -23.47
N SER A 573 17.98 1.92 -23.51
CA SER A 573 18.98 1.11 -24.23
C SER A 573 19.11 1.43 -25.72
N LYS A 574 18.04 1.91 -26.37
CA LYS A 574 18.08 2.35 -27.78
C LYS A 574 18.72 3.73 -27.97
N ALA A 575 18.91 4.50 -26.90
CA ALA A 575 19.62 5.77 -26.91
C ALA A 575 21.13 5.62 -26.64
N THR A 576 21.62 4.44 -26.26
CA THR A 576 23.07 4.20 -26.11
C THR A 576 23.85 4.61 -27.36
N GLY A 577 25.00 5.24 -27.14
CA GLY A 577 25.85 5.86 -28.15
C GLY A 577 25.36 7.22 -28.64
N THR A 578 24.43 7.87 -27.93
CA THR A 578 23.96 9.22 -28.30
C THR A 578 24.78 10.33 -27.61
N TRP A 579 25.14 10.16 -26.33
CA TRP A 579 26.10 11.02 -25.64
C TRP A 579 26.83 10.22 -24.56
N SER A 580 28.01 10.69 -24.15
CA SER A 580 28.76 10.17 -23.00
C SER A 580 29.02 11.25 -21.98
N TYR A 581 29.27 10.84 -20.74
CA TYR A 581 29.91 11.69 -19.73
C TYR A 581 31.39 11.40 -19.71
N ARG A 582 32.22 12.44 -19.64
CA ARG A 582 33.67 12.35 -19.64
C ARG A 582 34.27 13.20 -18.53
N LEU A 583 35.18 12.64 -17.75
CA LEU A 583 35.95 13.36 -16.74
C LEU A 583 37.33 13.73 -17.28
N LEU A 584 37.74 14.97 -17.06
CA LEU A 584 39.06 15.46 -17.43
C LEU A 584 39.80 15.95 -16.17
N VAL A 585 41.09 15.63 -16.09
CA VAL A 585 42.04 16.25 -15.18
C VAL A 585 43.11 16.92 -16.03
N ASP A 586 43.33 18.22 -15.81
CA ASP A 586 44.26 19.06 -16.59
C ASP A 586 44.03 18.96 -18.10
N ASP A 587 42.75 19.04 -18.48
CA ASP A 587 42.27 18.93 -19.85
C ASP A 587 42.58 17.57 -20.55
N LYS A 588 43.08 16.57 -19.81
CA LYS A 588 43.26 15.19 -20.29
C LYS A 588 42.07 14.32 -19.91
N PRO A 589 41.42 13.61 -20.86
CA PRO A 589 40.37 12.64 -20.56
C PRO A 589 40.90 11.49 -19.71
N CYS A 590 40.30 11.27 -18.54
CA CYS A 590 40.69 10.18 -17.63
C CYS A 590 39.62 9.09 -17.52
N LEU A 591 38.36 9.43 -17.77
CA LEU A 591 37.23 8.51 -17.66
C LEU A 591 36.12 8.90 -18.63
N GLU A 592 35.46 7.93 -19.25
CA GLU A 592 34.30 8.15 -20.10
C GLU A 592 33.28 7.00 -19.97
N TRP A 593 31.99 7.33 -19.93
CA TRP A 593 30.92 6.33 -19.94
C TRP A 593 29.68 6.81 -20.68
N ASP A 594 28.94 5.86 -21.26
CA ASP A 594 27.70 6.13 -21.99
C ASP A 594 26.59 6.57 -21.03
N GLY A 595 26.00 7.75 -21.27
CA GLY A 595 24.96 8.32 -20.41
C GLY A 595 23.69 7.46 -20.34
N PRO A 596 23.09 7.05 -21.49
CA PRO A 596 21.87 6.24 -21.51
C PRO A 596 22.01 4.80 -21.01
N SER A 597 23.23 4.31 -20.78
CA SER A 597 23.49 2.90 -20.49
C SER A 597 22.95 2.40 -19.15
N ARG A 598 22.76 3.27 -18.17
CA ARG A 598 22.40 2.88 -16.80
C ARG A 598 21.62 3.98 -16.06
N ARG A 599 20.75 3.56 -15.13
CA ARG A 599 20.01 4.42 -14.21
C ARG A 599 20.48 4.19 -12.76
N ARG A 600 21.76 4.38 -12.53
CA ARG A 600 22.36 4.35 -11.19
C ARG A 600 23.34 5.53 -11.09
N PRO A 601 23.41 6.21 -9.93
CA PRO A 601 24.43 7.20 -9.69
C PRO A 601 25.83 6.61 -9.91
N VAL A 602 26.76 7.45 -10.35
CA VAL A 602 28.15 7.09 -10.61
C VAL A 602 29.01 7.75 -9.57
N HIS A 603 29.70 6.95 -8.77
CA HIS A 603 30.59 7.45 -7.73
C HIS A 603 32.00 7.62 -8.31
N VAL A 604 32.56 8.82 -8.19
CA VAL A 604 33.86 9.18 -8.75
C VAL A 604 34.78 9.67 -7.64
N ALA A 605 36.01 9.16 -7.64
CA ALA A 605 37.11 9.61 -6.80
C ALA A 605 38.27 10.06 -7.68
N VAL A 606 38.78 11.28 -7.44
CA VAL A 606 40.01 11.79 -8.04
C VAL A 606 41.02 11.99 -6.92
N ALA A 607 41.98 11.09 -6.82
CA ALA A 607 42.98 11.08 -5.75
C ALA A 607 44.23 11.90 -6.13
N GLY A 608 44.88 12.51 -5.14
CA GLY A 608 46.15 13.22 -5.32
C GLY A 608 46.02 14.58 -6.02
N LEU A 609 44.89 15.26 -5.87
CA LEU A 609 44.71 16.61 -6.39
C LEU A 609 45.55 17.63 -5.63
N ARG A 610 45.94 18.68 -6.35
CA ARG A 610 46.63 19.85 -5.83
C ARG A 610 45.92 21.10 -6.38
N PRO A 611 46.08 22.28 -5.76
CA PRO A 611 45.39 23.49 -6.19
C PRO A 611 45.59 23.88 -7.66
N GLU A 612 46.71 23.46 -8.27
CA GLU A 612 47.01 23.66 -9.69
C GLU A 612 46.23 22.75 -10.63
N HIS A 613 45.71 21.62 -10.15
CA HIS A 613 45.00 20.65 -10.98
C HIS A 613 43.57 21.12 -11.27
N ARG A 614 43.15 20.98 -12.53
CA ARG A 614 41.82 21.36 -12.99
C ARG A 614 40.98 20.13 -13.29
N VAL A 615 39.90 19.94 -12.53
CA VAL A 615 38.94 18.84 -12.77
C VAL A 615 37.68 19.36 -13.44
N SER A 616 37.28 18.74 -14.55
CA SER A 616 36.02 19.06 -15.22
C SER A 616 35.27 17.83 -15.67
N ILE A 617 33.95 17.92 -15.68
CA ILE A 617 33.05 16.90 -16.22
C ILE A 617 32.33 17.43 -17.45
N GLN A 618 32.29 16.61 -18.50
CA GLN A 618 31.76 16.92 -19.80
C GLN A 618 30.61 15.99 -20.16
N ALA A 619 29.62 16.53 -20.89
CA ALA A 619 28.68 15.76 -21.68
C ALA A 619 29.06 15.94 -23.15
N VAL A 620 29.41 14.84 -23.82
CA VAL A 620 29.89 14.82 -25.21
C VAL A 620 28.83 14.17 -26.09
N VAL A 621 28.33 14.90 -27.08
CA VAL A 621 27.30 14.41 -27.99
C VAL A 621 27.93 13.66 -29.16
N HIS A 622 27.45 12.44 -29.40
CA HIS A 622 27.93 11.56 -30.48
C HIS A 622 26.92 11.39 -31.61
N ARG A 623 25.67 11.81 -31.43
CA ARG A 623 24.62 11.73 -32.45
C ARG A 623 23.67 12.91 -32.37
N ASP A 624 23.34 13.46 -33.53
CA ASP A 624 22.34 14.52 -33.68
C ASP A 624 20.97 14.12 -33.15
N ARG A 625 20.40 14.96 -32.27
CA ARG A 625 19.04 14.78 -31.72
C ARG A 625 18.26 16.09 -31.69
N HIS A 626 18.11 16.70 -32.87
CA HIS A 626 17.51 18.02 -33.08
C HIS A 626 16.00 18.19 -32.81
N GLN A 627 15.30 17.19 -32.32
CA GLN A 627 13.84 17.26 -32.16
C GLN A 627 13.44 16.97 -30.72
N GLY A 628 13.32 18.02 -29.91
CA GLY A 628 12.60 18.04 -28.63
C GLY A 628 13.43 18.41 -27.40
N SER A 629 12.82 19.17 -26.48
CA SER A 629 13.32 19.44 -25.13
C SER A 629 13.55 18.18 -24.28
N SER A 630 13.10 17.01 -24.75
CA SER A 630 13.29 15.72 -24.10
C SER A 630 14.74 15.27 -24.02
N TRP A 631 15.60 15.63 -25.00
CA TRP A 631 17.01 15.22 -24.99
C TRP A 631 17.88 16.08 -24.07
N GLU A 632 17.51 17.34 -23.88
CA GLU A 632 18.07 18.19 -22.84
C GLU A 632 17.80 17.62 -21.45
N ALA A 633 16.54 17.23 -21.19
CA ALA A 633 16.18 16.55 -19.95
C ALA A 633 16.88 15.18 -19.82
N ALA A 634 17.06 14.45 -20.92
CA ALA A 634 17.71 13.14 -20.92
C ALA A 634 19.21 13.21 -20.60
N SER A 635 19.92 14.22 -21.11
CA SER A 635 21.36 14.41 -20.87
C SER A 635 21.66 15.08 -19.53
N ARG A 636 20.64 15.55 -18.80
CA ARG A 636 20.81 16.22 -17.53
C ARG A 636 21.34 15.25 -16.47
N ALA A 637 22.44 15.64 -15.85
CA ALA A 637 23.05 14.98 -14.72
C ALA A 637 23.31 15.98 -13.60
N THR A 638 23.19 15.53 -12.36
CA THR A 638 23.39 16.35 -11.16
C THR A 638 24.63 15.85 -10.41
N VAL A 639 25.51 16.77 -10.05
CA VAL A 639 26.66 16.51 -9.18
C VAL A 639 26.18 16.59 -7.73
N LEU A 640 26.20 15.46 -7.04
CA LEU A 640 25.83 15.27 -5.64
C LEU A 640 27.09 15.00 -4.80
N ASP A 641 26.99 15.27 -3.50
CA ASP A 641 27.99 14.88 -2.49
C ASP A 641 29.45 15.25 -2.83
N ALA A 642 29.63 16.35 -3.56
CA ALA A 642 30.95 16.79 -3.97
C ALA A 642 31.73 17.39 -2.79
N ALA A 643 32.86 16.76 -2.45
CA ALA A 643 33.72 17.17 -1.34
C ALA A 643 35.20 16.96 -1.66
N PHE A 644 36.02 17.93 -1.24
CA PHE A 644 37.46 17.77 -1.10
C PHE A 644 37.78 17.16 0.24
N ILE A 645 38.60 16.11 0.20
CA ILE A 645 38.99 15.30 1.34
C ILE A 645 40.49 15.47 1.56
N ARG A 646 40.88 16.07 2.68
CA ARG A 646 42.30 16.30 2.99
C ARG A 646 43.03 14.98 3.22
N THR A 647 44.07 14.71 2.42
CA THR A 647 44.91 13.52 2.56
C THR A 647 45.94 13.73 3.68
N VAL A 648 45.86 12.92 4.75
CA VAL A 648 46.84 12.94 5.86
C VAL A 648 47.93 11.91 5.57
N GLY A 649 48.94 12.30 4.80
CA GLY A 649 50.08 11.42 4.52
C GLY A 649 50.98 11.95 3.42
N THR A 650 52.29 11.75 3.56
CA THR A 650 53.34 12.11 2.59
C THR A 650 53.20 11.26 1.33
N HIS A 651 52.33 11.65 0.39
CA HIS A 651 52.40 11.18 -0.98
C HIS A 651 53.40 12.06 -1.74
N GLU A 652 54.63 11.54 -1.89
CA GLU A 652 55.55 12.01 -2.91
C GLU A 652 54.88 11.92 -4.29
N ALA A 653 55.23 12.88 -5.16
CA ALA A 653 54.59 13.21 -6.42
C ALA A 653 54.06 11.99 -7.21
N THR A 654 52.75 11.79 -7.13
CA THR A 654 52.00 10.88 -8.00
C THR A 654 51.03 11.70 -8.82
N GLU A 655 50.91 11.41 -10.12
CA GLU A 655 49.91 12.04 -10.98
C GLU A 655 48.49 11.75 -10.45
N PRO A 656 47.51 12.64 -10.65
CA PRO A 656 46.14 12.42 -10.21
C PRO A 656 45.57 11.09 -10.74
N ALA A 657 45.03 10.27 -9.84
CA ALA A 657 44.45 8.98 -10.20
C ALA A 657 42.92 9.07 -10.13
N VAL A 658 42.23 8.55 -11.14
CA VAL A 658 40.76 8.54 -11.21
C VAL A 658 40.25 7.12 -10.99
N VAL A 659 39.32 6.97 -10.06
CA VAL A 659 38.59 5.73 -9.78
C VAL A 659 37.09 5.97 -9.88
N CYS A 660 36.35 5.02 -10.42
CA CYS A 660 34.89 5.04 -10.40
C CYS A 660 34.31 3.65 -10.20
N ASP A 661 33.04 3.59 -9.81
CA ASP A 661 32.27 2.35 -9.60
C ASP A 661 31.72 1.74 -10.91
N ILE A 662 32.05 2.33 -12.06
CA ILE A 662 31.79 1.78 -13.39
C ILE A 662 32.97 0.87 -13.80
N PRO A 663 32.72 -0.38 -14.24
CA PRO A 663 33.77 -1.20 -14.85
C PRO A 663 34.37 -0.44 -16.03
N ALA A 664 35.67 -0.15 -15.96
CA ALA A 664 36.38 0.72 -16.89
C ALA A 664 36.01 0.42 -18.36
N ALA A 665 35.28 1.36 -18.99
CA ALA A 665 35.33 1.48 -20.44
C ALA A 665 36.67 2.13 -20.75
N ARG A 666 37.60 1.35 -21.30
CA ARG A 666 38.92 1.86 -21.74
C ARG A 666 38.72 3.10 -22.62
N VAL A 667 39.34 4.20 -22.23
CA VAL A 667 39.78 5.23 -23.18
C VAL A 667 41.27 4.96 -23.41
N SER A 668 41.63 4.76 -24.68
CA SER A 668 43.01 4.66 -25.16
C SER A 668 43.79 5.95 -24.97
#